data_AF-A0A8S1A9E2-F1
#
_entry.id   AF-A0A8S1A9E2-F1
#
_cell.length_a   1.000
_cell.length_b   1.000
_cell.length_c   1.000
_cell.angle_alpha   90.00
_cell.angle_beta   90.00
_cell.angle_gamma   90.00
#
_symmetry.space_group_name_H-M   'P 1'
#
loop_
_entity.id
_entity.type
_entity.pdbx_description
1 polymer ?
#
loop_
_entity_poly.entity_id
_entity_poly.type
_entity_poly.pdbx_seq_one_letter_code
_entity_poly.pdbx_strand_id
1 'polypeptide(L)'
;MVFDQQQRVLLKVFKVLRTRGVAQECDAWRVELRSPAPRVAETMRGLRTTRIVATALLLTVAAILSVADASSTGLIGDRASCSNEGEPVLLEDARLEQDWSSCYHCFCKNGFVECRSGVEECGKMDDCAVVMPREGCCAKCKGCWYNGTEHASHTEFHEENRVLRCEAGVITITKPECYVPCERPKHQRHTHYNCPVCDECVINGQRVWEGRDVRIPEEPCLSCRCVHGALSCAKRACPVLPCTRSNQYTPPGDCCPRCIHATSDKLLPGTTLAKPCIIGKEYHAHLSPFRVDPCTDCTCMNGTAVCTRHTCPVLTCGARALPPQPGKCCPECPQVEEAKAACIIGRKTYQDGETWQLDACKSCECHGGEPRCAMERCPVITCPPDQTLRQLPGQCCQKCVDIDGICTVFGDPHYKTFDGKFYSFQGSCKYQLASDCVNGSFSIRISNDARNTSHSSWTRTATLRIGSTKVNMGKRMRIKVNGHRVLLPHKIEGIAEIVRSNGSVLLKADIGIQMLWDGDGFLEVTVSSVYKGKLCGLCGNFNSVARDDMKTRDGRLLNDTWKFGSSWRVGGTRACTRRQKRIDIKAPYRQPKVLKARRLCRGIVRYDAFAECTSKVNPHNYKEACEVDARSCSGTRCHCAAYRAYARECSRLGAEPRNWARTAWCEGPPPPWLIRHRKGPKRPVITKDTSLLDPSSKASVATREYYEYFATGLYVGCV
;
A
#
# COMPACT_ATOMS: atom_id res chain seq x y z
N MET A 1 -29.07 32.89 17.15
CA MET A 1 -29.39 33.28 15.75
C MET A 1 -28.16 33.93 15.15
N VAL A 2 -28.04 34.02 13.82
CA VAL A 2 -26.78 34.32 13.09
C VAL A 2 -25.69 33.25 13.33
N PHE A 3 -25.98 32.00 12.95
CA PHE A 3 -24.96 30.94 12.76
C PHE A 3 -25.50 29.75 11.93
N ASP A 4 -26.03 30.01 10.72
CA ASP A 4 -26.37 28.96 9.73
C ASP A 4 -26.21 29.50 8.28
N GLN A 5 -24.97 29.78 7.86
CA GLN A 5 -24.75 30.19 6.45
C GLN A 5 -23.39 29.87 5.83
N GLN A 6 -22.37 29.45 6.59
CA GLN A 6 -21.01 29.19 6.04
C GLN A 6 -20.69 27.73 5.70
N GLN A 7 -21.57 26.76 6.02
CA GLN A 7 -21.33 25.34 5.70
C GLN A 7 -21.71 24.93 4.26
N ARG A 8 -22.08 25.89 3.38
CA ARG A 8 -22.64 25.63 2.03
C ARG A 8 -21.65 25.71 0.85
N VAL A 9 -20.35 25.94 1.09
CA VAL A 9 -19.35 26.08 0.01
C VAL A 9 -18.87 24.72 -0.53
N LEU A 10 -18.58 23.76 0.34
CA LEU A 10 -17.99 22.44 -0.02
C LEU A 10 -18.98 21.43 -0.66
N LEU A 11 -20.21 21.83 -0.98
CA LEU A 11 -21.25 20.97 -1.56
C LEU A 11 -21.76 21.43 -2.96
N LYS A 12 -20.98 22.28 -3.65
CA LYS A 12 -21.28 22.76 -5.01
C LYS A 12 -20.31 22.28 -6.10
N VAL A 13 -19.72 21.10 -5.91
CA VAL A 13 -18.99 20.37 -6.96
C VAL A 13 -19.75 19.07 -7.25
N PHE A 14 -20.07 18.84 -8.53
CA PHE A 14 -20.94 17.77 -9.07
C PHE A 14 -22.42 17.74 -8.63
N LYS A 15 -23.29 18.41 -9.40
CA LYS A 15 -24.64 17.89 -9.67
C LYS A 15 -25.22 18.27 -11.03
N VAL A 16 -24.76 17.60 -12.08
CA VAL A 16 -25.43 17.60 -13.40
C VAL A 16 -26.10 16.24 -13.62
N LEU A 17 -27.26 16.06 -12.99
CA LEU A 17 -28.51 15.57 -13.61
C LEU A 17 -29.67 15.51 -12.58
N ARG A 18 -30.89 15.78 -13.05
CA ARG A 18 -32.19 15.68 -12.34
C ARG A 18 -32.74 14.24 -12.49
N THR A 19 -33.83 13.72 -11.86
CA THR A 19 -34.92 14.16 -10.93
C THR A 19 -35.50 12.85 -10.31
N ARG A 20 -36.24 12.72 -9.21
CA ARG A 20 -36.90 13.57 -8.17
C ARG A 20 -36.50 12.99 -6.77
N GLY A 21 -36.86 13.55 -5.60
CA GLY A 21 -37.46 14.84 -5.26
C GLY A 21 -38.56 14.76 -4.18
N VAL A 22 -38.50 15.63 -3.15
CA VAL A 22 -39.51 15.94 -2.10
C VAL A 22 -39.72 14.81 -1.06
N ALA A 23 -39.76 14.99 0.28
CA ALA A 23 -39.41 16.07 1.24
C ALA A 23 -38.82 15.38 2.53
N GLN A 24 -38.08 15.98 3.49
CA GLN A 24 -38.42 17.08 4.44
C GLN A 24 -39.70 16.77 5.26
N GLU A 25 -39.77 16.92 6.59
CA GLU A 25 -39.03 17.73 7.60
C GLU A 25 -38.57 16.80 8.79
N CYS A 26 -37.69 17.09 9.78
CA CYS A 26 -37.51 18.23 10.72
C CYS A 26 -38.80 18.49 11.55
N ASP A 27 -38.85 18.64 12.88
CA ASP A 27 -37.92 18.87 14.02
C ASP A 27 -38.63 18.37 15.32
N ALA A 28 -38.15 18.41 16.57
CA ALA A 28 -36.82 18.34 17.25
C ALA A 28 -37.11 18.29 18.79
N TRP A 29 -36.13 18.61 19.67
CA TRP A 29 -36.28 18.83 21.15
C TRP A 29 -36.60 17.58 22.02
N ARG A 30 -36.22 17.45 23.30
CA ARG A 30 -35.10 17.98 24.12
C ARG A 30 -34.97 17.16 25.44
N VAL A 31 -33.79 17.22 26.09
CA VAL A 31 -33.57 17.22 27.57
C VAL A 31 -33.98 15.99 28.41
N GLU A 32 -32.96 15.20 28.76
CA GLU A 32 -32.51 14.82 30.11
C GLU A 32 -33.35 14.02 31.15
N LEU A 33 -32.65 12.99 31.66
CA LEU A 33 -32.42 12.62 33.09
C LEU A 33 -33.37 11.71 33.90
N ARG A 34 -32.69 10.76 34.58
CA ARG A 34 -33.01 10.00 35.82
C ARG A 34 -33.95 8.77 35.75
N SER A 35 -33.31 7.64 36.09
CA SER A 35 -33.86 6.37 36.63
C SER A 35 -34.51 6.59 38.02
N PRO A 36 -35.24 5.62 38.64
CA PRO A 36 -35.22 4.16 38.42
C PRO A 36 -36.58 3.43 38.32
N ALA A 37 -36.52 2.10 38.27
CA ALA A 37 -37.63 1.12 38.21
C ALA A 37 -38.16 0.76 39.63
N PRO A 38 -39.03 -0.26 39.90
CA PRO A 38 -39.64 -1.30 39.01
C PRO A 38 -41.13 -1.63 39.32
N ARG A 39 -41.56 -2.87 38.97
CA ARG A 39 -42.86 -3.58 39.23
C ARG A 39 -43.91 -3.43 38.11
N VAL A 40 -44.64 -4.44 37.58
CA VAL A 40 -45.06 -5.86 37.88
C VAL A 40 -46.60 -5.94 38.00
N ALA A 41 -47.19 -7.12 37.69
CA ALA A 41 -48.62 -7.42 37.40
C ALA A 41 -49.04 -7.01 35.96
N GLU A 42 -49.52 -7.89 35.06
CA GLU A 42 -50.74 -8.73 35.07
C GLU A 42 -52.02 -7.90 34.82
N THR A 43 -53.02 -8.35 34.04
CA THR A 43 -53.54 -9.72 33.87
C THR A 43 -54.11 -9.98 32.46
N MET A 44 -54.30 -11.25 32.06
CA MET A 44 -54.81 -11.65 30.74
C MET A 44 -56.34 -11.65 30.56
N ARG A 45 -56.78 -11.41 29.31
CA ARG A 45 -57.94 -11.93 28.54
C ARG A 45 -57.70 -11.49 27.07
N GLY A 46 -57.86 -12.26 26.00
CA GLY A 46 -58.74 -13.41 25.74
C GLY A 46 -60.05 -12.91 25.09
N LEU A 47 -60.43 -13.24 23.85
CA LEU A 47 -59.97 -14.29 22.93
C LEU A 47 -60.41 -13.99 21.46
N ARG A 48 -59.86 -14.70 20.45
CA ARG A 48 -60.32 -14.81 19.03
C ARG A 48 -60.11 -13.56 18.12
N THR A 49 -59.83 -13.64 16.80
CA THR A 49 -59.49 -14.78 15.91
C THR A 49 -58.70 -14.33 14.66
N THR A 50 -57.83 -15.22 14.13
CA THR A 50 -57.40 -15.33 12.71
C THR A 50 -57.08 -14.06 11.90
N ARG A 51 -55.81 -13.58 11.93
CA ARG A 51 -55.14 -12.94 10.75
C ARG A 51 -53.61 -12.79 10.82
N ILE A 52 -52.91 -13.48 11.75
CA ILE A 52 -51.47 -13.29 12.02
C ILE A 52 -50.69 -14.58 11.74
N VAL A 53 -50.27 -14.78 10.48
CA VAL A 53 -49.24 -15.76 10.07
C VAL A 53 -48.38 -15.19 8.94
N ALA A 54 -48.99 -14.49 7.97
CA ALA A 54 -48.31 -13.98 6.78
C ALA A 54 -47.30 -12.82 7.02
N THR A 55 -47.37 -12.12 8.16
CA THR A 55 -46.52 -10.95 8.46
C THR A 55 -45.27 -11.26 9.28
N ALA A 56 -45.24 -12.38 10.01
CA ALA A 56 -44.14 -12.72 10.91
C ALA A 56 -42.86 -13.20 10.17
N LEU A 57 -42.99 -13.79 8.97
CA LEU A 57 -41.84 -14.24 8.17
C LEU A 57 -41.15 -13.12 7.37
N LEU A 58 -41.79 -11.96 7.18
CA LEU A 58 -41.21 -10.86 6.39
C LEU A 58 -40.34 -9.92 7.21
N LEU A 59 -40.61 -9.77 8.51
CA LEU A 59 -39.84 -8.90 9.41
C LEU A 59 -38.55 -9.54 9.93
N THR A 60 -38.47 -10.87 10.00
CA THR A 60 -37.25 -11.58 10.40
C THR A 60 -36.21 -11.64 9.28
N VAL A 61 -36.62 -11.67 8.01
CA VAL A 61 -35.71 -11.61 6.85
C VAL A 61 -35.11 -10.21 6.67
N ALA A 62 -35.87 -9.15 6.97
CA ALA A 62 -35.39 -7.77 6.91
C ALA A 62 -34.31 -7.46 7.97
N ALA A 63 -34.29 -8.18 9.09
CA ALA A 63 -33.37 -7.95 10.21
C ALA A 63 -31.98 -8.61 10.04
N ILE A 64 -31.76 -9.41 8.98
CA ILE A 64 -30.53 -10.19 8.76
C ILE A 64 -29.63 -9.58 7.66
N LEU A 65 -30.05 -8.48 7.02
CA LEU A 65 -29.31 -7.79 5.95
C LEU A 65 -29.00 -6.31 6.26
N SER A 66 -28.52 -6.02 7.47
CA SER A 66 -27.98 -4.69 7.82
C SER A 66 -26.84 -4.71 8.86
N VAL A 67 -26.11 -5.82 8.98
CA VAL A 67 -24.83 -5.87 9.73
C VAL A 67 -23.68 -5.70 8.74
N ALA A 68 -23.35 -4.45 8.42
CA ALA A 68 -22.23 -4.07 7.56
C ALA A 68 -21.64 -2.71 7.99
N ASP A 69 -20.61 -2.80 8.83
CA ASP A 69 -19.55 -1.85 9.21
C ASP A 69 -19.74 -0.32 9.27
N ALA A 70 -19.05 0.20 10.27
CA ALA A 70 -18.85 1.61 10.57
C ALA A 70 -18.43 2.47 9.36
N SER A 71 -19.02 3.67 9.34
CA SER A 71 -18.68 4.82 8.50
C SER A 71 -17.18 4.94 8.13
N SER A 72 -16.87 4.69 6.86
CA SER A 72 -15.84 5.47 6.18
C SER A 72 -16.53 6.50 5.29
N THR A 73 -16.25 7.78 5.50
CA THR A 73 -16.75 8.89 4.66
C THR A 73 -15.92 9.00 3.38
N GLY A 74 -15.87 7.90 2.63
CA GLY A 74 -15.15 7.81 1.35
C GLY A 74 -15.77 8.72 0.29
N LEU A 75 -14.92 9.42 -0.46
CA LEU A 75 -15.33 10.14 -1.67
C LEU A 75 -15.82 9.13 -2.72
N ILE A 76 -17.08 9.24 -3.12
CA ILE A 76 -17.69 8.35 -4.12
C ILE A 76 -17.31 8.85 -5.53
N GLY A 77 -16.41 8.14 -6.20
CA GLY A 77 -16.00 8.43 -7.58
C GLY A 77 -14.98 7.42 -8.12
N ASP A 78 -14.84 7.38 -9.44
CA ASP A 78 -13.83 6.55 -10.12
C ASP A 78 -12.43 7.18 -10.02
N ARG A 79 -11.39 6.36 -9.89
CA ARG A 79 -10.00 6.83 -9.96
C ARG A 79 -9.65 7.24 -11.39
N ALA A 80 -9.12 8.45 -11.57
CA ALA A 80 -8.58 8.88 -12.86
C ALA A 80 -7.45 7.93 -13.33
N SER A 81 -7.42 7.65 -14.64
CA SER A 81 -6.48 6.72 -15.25
C SER A 81 -5.33 7.43 -15.96
N CYS A 82 -4.12 6.88 -15.87
CA CYS A 82 -2.90 7.37 -16.51
C CYS A 82 -2.15 6.21 -17.18
N SER A 83 -1.23 6.52 -18.10
CA SER A 83 -0.61 5.53 -18.99
C SER A 83 0.86 5.21 -18.69
N ASN A 84 1.62 6.17 -18.13
CA ASN A 84 3.06 6.04 -17.84
C ASN A 84 3.29 6.14 -16.33
N GLU A 85 3.77 5.08 -15.69
CA GLU A 85 4.12 5.07 -14.25
C GLU A 85 5.10 6.21 -13.90
N GLY A 86 4.91 6.83 -12.73
CA GLY A 86 5.77 7.92 -12.24
C GLY A 86 5.65 9.27 -12.96
N GLU A 87 4.87 9.39 -14.03
CA GLU A 87 4.63 10.66 -14.71
C GLU A 87 3.77 11.59 -13.83
N PRO A 88 4.15 12.88 -13.63
CA PRO A 88 3.32 13.85 -12.92
C PRO A 88 2.06 14.15 -13.73
N VAL A 89 0.93 14.30 -13.03
CA VAL A 89 -0.39 14.50 -13.64
C VAL A 89 -0.95 15.84 -13.19
N LEU A 90 -1.24 16.71 -14.14
CA LEU A 90 -1.89 18.00 -13.87
C LEU A 90 -3.39 17.80 -13.64
N LEU A 91 -3.96 18.51 -12.66
CA LEU A 91 -5.39 18.50 -12.38
C LEU A 91 -6.08 19.63 -13.17
N GLU A 92 -6.66 19.28 -14.33
CA GLU A 92 -7.39 20.20 -15.21
C GLU A 92 -8.80 20.56 -14.64
N ASP A 93 -8.84 21.25 -13.49
CA ASP A 93 -10.08 21.81 -12.91
C ASP A 93 -9.88 23.26 -12.47
N ALA A 94 -10.49 24.20 -13.18
CA ALA A 94 -10.40 25.64 -12.94
C ALA A 94 -10.90 26.11 -11.56
N ARG A 95 -11.54 25.22 -10.78
CA ARG A 95 -11.95 25.51 -9.39
C ARG A 95 -10.85 25.20 -8.37
N LEU A 96 -9.80 24.47 -8.76
CA LEU A 96 -8.62 24.22 -7.94
C LEU A 96 -7.52 25.26 -8.19
N GLU A 97 -7.45 25.83 -9.40
CA GLU A 97 -6.34 26.67 -9.88
C GLU A 97 -5.92 27.80 -8.91
N GLN A 98 -6.88 28.45 -8.24
CA GLN A 98 -6.63 29.70 -7.51
C GLN A 98 -6.28 29.53 -6.01
N ASP A 99 -6.94 28.61 -5.29
CA ASP A 99 -6.78 28.44 -3.83
C ASP A 99 -6.26 27.04 -3.40
N TRP A 100 -6.30 26.03 -4.28
CA TRP A 100 -6.05 24.62 -3.91
C TRP A 100 -5.06 23.89 -4.83
N SER A 101 -4.48 24.57 -5.82
CA SER A 101 -3.55 23.99 -6.81
C SER A 101 -2.21 23.61 -6.20
N SER A 102 -1.76 24.35 -5.18
CA SER A 102 -0.57 24.03 -4.36
C SER A 102 -0.79 22.85 -3.41
N CYS A 103 -2.04 22.48 -3.11
CA CYS A 103 -2.39 21.50 -2.09
C CYS A 103 -2.15 20.04 -2.49
N TYR A 104 -1.95 19.74 -3.78
CA TYR A 104 -1.85 18.35 -4.25
C TYR A 104 -0.78 18.16 -5.34
N HIS A 105 0.14 17.21 -5.10
CA HIS A 105 1.04 16.71 -6.14
C HIS A 105 0.57 15.33 -6.60
N CYS A 106 0.10 15.24 -7.85
CA CYS A 106 -0.44 14.02 -8.43
C CYS A 106 0.54 13.37 -9.42
N PHE A 107 0.61 12.05 -9.40
CA PHE A 107 1.49 11.26 -10.27
C PHE A 107 0.84 9.91 -10.60
N CYS A 108 1.32 9.25 -11.66
CA CYS A 108 0.81 7.96 -12.07
C CYS A 108 1.37 6.81 -11.23
N LYS A 109 0.51 5.91 -10.75
CA LYS A 109 0.86 4.73 -9.95
C LYS A 109 -0.11 3.57 -10.18
N ASN A 110 0.42 2.42 -10.63
CA ASN A 110 -0.35 1.26 -11.11
C ASN A 110 -1.38 1.64 -12.20
N GLY A 111 -1.04 2.66 -13.00
CA GLY A 111 -1.89 3.29 -14.01
C GLY A 111 -3.08 4.10 -13.48
N PHE A 112 -3.15 4.40 -12.18
CA PHE A 112 -4.10 5.35 -11.60
C PHE A 112 -3.38 6.62 -11.14
N VAL A 113 -4.09 7.75 -11.15
CA VAL A 113 -3.57 9.00 -10.58
C VAL A 113 -3.59 8.89 -9.04
N GLU A 114 -2.41 8.80 -8.43
CA GLU A 114 -2.24 8.95 -6.97
C GLU A 114 -1.86 10.41 -6.68
N CYS A 115 -2.76 11.13 -6.00
CA CYS A 115 -2.49 12.46 -5.47
C CYS A 115 -2.03 12.36 -4.02
N ARG A 116 -0.93 13.04 -3.70
CA ARG A 116 -0.49 13.32 -2.33
C ARG A 116 -0.71 14.80 -2.04
N SER A 117 -0.67 15.19 -0.77
CA SER A 117 -0.57 16.60 -0.41
C SER A 117 0.66 17.24 -1.09
N GLY A 118 0.53 18.49 -1.47
CA GLY A 118 1.48 19.22 -2.31
C GLY A 118 2.61 19.90 -1.52
N VAL A 119 3.00 21.09 -1.96
CA VAL A 119 4.24 21.76 -1.50
C VAL A 119 4.06 22.49 -0.17
N GLU A 120 2.81 22.78 0.25
CA GLU A 120 2.55 22.97 1.68
C GLU A 120 2.65 21.61 2.39
N GLU A 121 3.75 21.40 3.12
CA GLU A 121 3.82 20.36 4.15
C GLU A 121 2.82 20.71 5.27
N CYS A 122 1.56 20.31 5.11
CA CYS A 122 0.59 20.38 6.21
C CYS A 122 1.14 19.58 7.41
N GLY A 123 1.59 20.30 8.43
CA GLY A 123 2.10 19.72 9.66
C GLY A 123 1.12 18.72 10.25
N LYS A 124 1.64 17.63 10.81
CA LYS A 124 0.82 16.51 11.32
C LYS A 124 -0.25 17.03 12.28
N MET A 125 -1.51 16.79 11.92
CA MET A 125 -2.66 17.01 12.81
C MET A 125 -2.91 15.81 13.74
N ASP A 126 -2.17 14.71 13.53
CA ASP A 126 -2.10 13.59 14.45
C ASP A 126 -1.80 14.11 15.87
N ASP A 127 -2.59 13.68 16.85
CA ASP A 127 -2.48 14.06 18.27
C ASP A 127 -2.74 15.54 18.61
N CYS A 128 -3.17 16.37 17.66
CA CYS A 128 -3.54 17.77 17.94
C CYS A 128 -4.74 17.86 18.89
N ALA A 129 -4.53 18.36 20.11
CA ALA A 129 -5.57 18.42 21.13
C ALA A 129 -6.55 19.60 20.97
N VAL A 130 -6.13 20.71 20.36
CA VAL A 130 -6.96 21.90 20.10
C VAL A 130 -6.71 22.43 18.69
N VAL A 131 -7.71 22.34 17.82
CA VAL A 131 -7.65 22.74 16.41
C VAL A 131 -8.20 24.16 16.24
N MET A 132 -7.46 24.99 15.52
CA MET A 132 -7.86 26.36 15.19
C MET A 132 -8.89 26.39 14.05
N PRO A 133 -9.70 27.46 13.92
CA PRO A 133 -10.47 27.74 12.71
C PRO A 133 -9.59 27.65 11.45
N ARG A 134 -10.13 27.09 10.37
CA ARG A 134 -9.36 26.77 9.15
C ARG A 134 -9.27 27.98 8.22
N GLU A 135 -8.07 28.54 8.12
CA GLU A 135 -7.70 29.56 7.15
C GLU A 135 -6.79 28.94 6.08
N GLY A 136 -7.34 28.65 4.90
CA GLY A 136 -6.61 28.03 3.79
C GLY A 136 -6.58 26.50 3.80
N CYS A 137 -5.54 25.93 3.17
CA CYS A 137 -5.48 24.51 2.85
C CYS A 137 -5.31 23.63 4.08
N CYS A 138 -4.27 23.87 4.90
CA CYS A 138 -4.02 23.09 6.12
C CYS A 138 -4.91 23.55 7.28
N ALA A 139 -5.38 22.60 8.10
CA ALA A 139 -5.80 22.94 9.46
C ALA A 139 -4.56 23.29 10.30
N LYS A 140 -4.70 24.11 11.34
CA LYS A 140 -3.61 24.49 12.24
C LYS A 140 -3.93 24.03 13.67
N CYS A 141 -2.95 23.43 14.34
CA CYS A 141 -3.06 23.14 15.77
C CYS A 141 -2.72 24.40 16.57
N LYS A 142 -3.37 24.61 17.72
CA LYS A 142 -3.24 25.82 18.53
C LYS A 142 -1.78 26.05 18.98
N GLY A 143 -1.20 27.17 18.56
CA GLY A 143 0.11 27.62 19.03
C GLY A 143 0.10 28.06 20.49
N CYS A 144 1.29 28.32 21.03
CA CYS A 144 1.50 28.85 22.36
C CYS A 144 2.25 30.17 22.29
N TRP A 145 1.77 31.20 22.99
CA TRP A 145 2.44 32.49 23.08
C TRP A 145 3.34 32.54 24.32
N TYR A 146 4.64 32.82 24.12
CA TYR A 146 5.63 32.86 25.19
C TYR A 146 6.70 33.92 24.93
N ASN A 147 7.01 34.73 25.95
CA ASN A 147 8.10 35.72 25.91
C ASN A 147 8.14 36.56 24.61
N GLY A 148 6.97 36.98 24.12
CA GLY A 148 6.81 37.78 22.88
C GLY A 148 6.81 37.00 21.56
N THR A 149 6.92 35.67 21.59
CA THR A 149 7.02 34.79 20.42
C THR A 149 5.85 33.80 20.36
N GLU A 150 5.39 33.44 19.15
CA GLU A 150 4.45 32.34 18.95
C GLU A 150 5.20 31.04 18.60
N HIS A 151 4.95 29.98 19.36
CA HIS A 151 5.50 28.65 19.16
C HIS A 151 4.41 27.71 18.62
N ALA A 152 4.71 26.95 17.56
CA ALA A 152 3.77 25.96 17.03
C ALA A 152 3.54 24.80 18.01
N SER A 153 2.35 24.18 17.95
CA SER A 153 2.06 22.99 18.77
C SER A 153 3.07 21.86 18.53
N HIS A 154 3.30 21.06 19.57
CA HIS A 154 4.22 19.92 19.61
C HIS A 154 5.71 20.27 19.51
N THR A 155 6.08 21.56 19.42
CA THR A 155 7.46 22.03 19.44
C THR A 155 8.09 22.00 20.83
N GLU A 156 9.41 21.89 20.86
CA GLU A 156 10.24 21.85 22.06
C GLU A 156 11.40 22.85 21.91
N PHE A 157 11.68 23.59 22.98
CA PHE A 157 12.73 24.61 23.03
C PHE A 157 13.37 24.67 24.42
N HIS A 158 14.54 25.28 24.51
CA HIS A 158 15.38 25.28 25.71
C HIS A 158 15.59 26.69 26.24
N GLU A 159 15.59 26.82 27.57
CA GLU A 159 15.90 28.05 28.29
C GLU A 159 16.75 27.67 29.51
N GLU A 160 18.01 28.11 29.57
CA GLU A 160 18.99 27.65 30.56
C GLU A 160 19.08 26.11 30.65
N ASN A 161 18.79 25.53 31.81
CA ASN A 161 18.71 24.08 32.06
C ASN A 161 17.24 23.57 32.09
N ARG A 162 16.31 24.30 31.47
CA ARG A 162 14.88 23.95 31.36
C ARG A 162 14.51 23.59 29.93
N VAL A 163 13.54 22.69 29.82
CA VAL A 163 12.93 22.25 28.56
C VAL A 163 11.48 22.69 28.56
N LEU A 164 11.12 23.51 27.58
CA LEU A 164 9.78 24.04 27.37
C LEU A 164 9.16 23.33 26.17
N ARG A 165 7.95 22.80 26.33
CA ARG A 165 7.21 22.14 25.26
C ARG A 165 5.84 22.78 25.08
N CYS A 166 5.52 23.20 23.86
CA CYS A 166 4.19 23.67 23.48
C CYS A 166 3.31 22.48 23.09
N GLU A 167 2.09 22.43 23.62
CA GLU A 167 1.13 21.36 23.41
C GLU A 167 -0.28 21.97 23.32
N ALA A 168 -0.71 22.33 22.10
CA ALA A 168 -2.04 22.86 21.79
C ALA A 168 -2.54 24.03 22.68
N GLY A 169 -1.69 25.03 22.93
CA GLY A 169 -1.97 26.18 23.80
C GLY A 169 -1.57 26.02 25.27
N VAL A 170 -0.90 24.93 25.62
CA VAL A 170 -0.27 24.74 26.95
C VAL A 170 1.25 24.69 26.78
N ILE A 171 1.99 25.42 27.60
CA ILE A 171 3.45 25.29 27.69
C ILE A 171 3.78 24.55 28.97
N THR A 172 4.52 23.45 28.82
CA THR A 172 5.06 22.71 29.97
C THR A 172 6.56 22.99 30.09
N ILE A 173 6.92 23.73 31.14
CA ILE A 173 8.29 23.99 31.57
C ILE A 173 8.71 22.87 32.50
N THR A 174 9.79 22.18 32.17
CA THR A 174 10.34 21.06 32.95
C THR A 174 11.84 21.24 33.15
N LYS A 175 12.35 20.77 34.29
CA LYS A 175 13.78 20.46 34.45
C LYS A 175 13.94 18.95 34.22
N PRO A 176 14.79 18.49 33.30
CA PRO A 176 15.12 17.07 33.18
C PRO A 176 15.86 16.59 34.44
N GLU A 177 15.61 15.34 34.85
CA GLU A 177 16.38 14.70 35.93
C GLU A 177 17.32 13.66 35.33
N CYS A 178 18.62 13.81 35.61
CA CYS A 178 19.66 12.97 35.04
C CYS A 178 19.70 11.59 35.69
N TYR A 179 20.05 10.57 34.90
CA TYR A 179 20.30 9.23 35.39
C TYR A 179 21.70 8.78 34.96
N VAL A 180 22.39 8.07 35.84
CA VAL A 180 23.79 7.68 35.66
C VAL A 180 23.93 6.19 36.01
N PRO A 181 23.84 5.28 35.03
CA PRO A 181 23.99 3.84 35.25
C PRO A 181 25.47 3.41 35.29
N CYS A 182 26.33 4.14 36.01
CA CYS A 182 27.75 3.81 36.17
C CYS A 182 28.38 4.46 37.41
N GLU A 183 29.39 3.81 38.00
CA GLU A 183 30.08 4.28 39.22
C GLU A 183 30.88 5.57 39.03
N ARG A 184 31.41 5.79 37.83
CA ARG A 184 32.41 6.84 37.52
C ARG A 184 31.95 7.69 36.32
N PRO A 185 30.89 8.51 36.49
CA PRO A 185 30.45 9.43 35.46
C PRO A 185 31.52 10.48 35.13
N LYS A 186 31.48 10.96 33.88
CA LYS A 186 32.25 12.12 33.42
C LYS A 186 31.31 13.26 33.05
N HIS A 187 31.72 14.48 33.32
CA HIS A 187 31.10 15.66 32.71
C HIS A 187 31.74 15.92 31.35
N GLN A 188 30.93 15.88 30.29
CA GLN A 188 31.29 16.31 28.95
C GLN A 188 30.38 17.48 28.54
N ARG A 189 30.80 18.30 27.58
CA ARG A 189 29.97 19.38 27.02
C ARG A 189 29.11 18.84 25.88
N HIS A 190 27.94 19.44 25.66
CA HIS A 190 26.99 19.07 24.60
C HIS A 190 26.38 17.65 24.73
N THR A 191 26.26 17.14 25.96
CA THR A 191 25.57 15.88 26.28
C THR A 191 24.04 16.07 26.32
N HIS A 192 23.28 14.97 26.38
CA HIS A 192 21.82 15.00 26.40
C HIS A 192 21.33 15.71 27.67
N TYR A 193 20.76 16.91 27.52
CA TYR A 193 20.35 17.82 28.60
C TYR A 193 21.47 18.16 29.62
N ASN A 194 22.73 18.23 29.18
CA ASN A 194 23.91 18.48 30.04
C ASN A 194 24.13 17.43 31.16
N CYS A 195 23.52 16.24 31.06
CA CYS A 195 23.71 15.18 32.05
C CYS A 195 25.15 14.60 32.05
N PRO A 196 25.63 14.06 33.18
CA PRO A 196 26.86 13.27 33.22
C PRO A 196 26.74 12.02 32.36
N VAL A 197 27.87 11.50 31.86
CA VAL A 197 27.92 10.37 30.93
C VAL A 197 28.79 9.22 31.40
N CYS A 198 28.45 8.02 30.93
CA CYS A 198 29.22 6.79 31.12
C CYS A 198 30.05 6.48 29.86
N ASP A 199 31.26 5.92 30.02
CA ASP A 199 32.21 5.66 28.91
C ASP A 199 31.73 4.60 27.90
N GLU A 200 30.76 3.76 28.26
CA GLU A 200 30.20 2.75 27.35
C GLU A 200 28.74 3.05 27.01
N CYS A 201 28.41 3.00 25.72
CA CYS A 201 27.03 3.01 25.24
C CYS A 201 26.32 1.66 25.45
N VAL A 202 26.17 1.25 26.71
CA VAL A 202 25.43 0.05 27.13
C VAL A 202 24.49 0.40 28.29
N ILE A 203 23.24 -0.06 28.23
CA ILE A 203 22.30 0.03 29.36
C ILE A 203 21.39 -1.19 29.43
N ASN A 204 21.24 -1.79 30.60
CA ASN A 204 20.49 -3.04 30.82
C ASN A 204 20.92 -4.16 29.83
N GLY A 205 22.23 -4.27 29.58
CA GLY A 205 22.83 -5.13 28.55
C GLY A 205 22.63 -4.71 27.08
N GLN A 206 21.87 -3.65 26.77
CA GLN A 206 21.59 -3.24 25.40
C GLN A 206 22.66 -2.27 24.91
N ARG A 207 23.36 -2.64 23.83
CA ARG A 207 24.27 -1.72 23.14
C ARG A 207 23.46 -0.64 22.41
N VAL A 208 23.66 0.61 22.80
CA VAL A 208 23.05 1.78 22.17
C VAL A 208 23.95 2.23 21.01
N TRP A 209 23.41 2.33 19.80
CA TRP A 209 24.15 2.88 18.67
C TRP A 209 24.12 4.41 18.68
N GLU A 210 25.19 5.03 18.18
CA GLU A 210 25.36 6.49 18.09
C GLU A 210 24.10 7.18 17.54
N GLY A 211 23.63 8.21 18.25
CA GLY A 211 22.46 9.00 17.87
C GLY A 211 21.09 8.31 18.05
N ARG A 212 21.01 7.08 18.58
CA ARG A 212 19.73 6.40 18.86
C ARG A 212 19.31 6.53 20.31
N ASP A 213 17.99 6.61 20.52
CA ASP A 213 17.35 6.59 21.83
C ASP A 213 16.90 5.17 22.20
N VAL A 214 17.29 4.74 23.41
CA VAL A 214 16.81 3.51 24.05
C VAL A 214 15.94 3.88 25.26
N ARG A 215 14.85 3.14 25.45
CA ARG A 215 13.89 3.33 26.55
C ARG A 215 13.88 2.12 27.49
N ILE A 216 13.61 2.37 28.77
CA ILE A 216 13.40 1.35 29.79
C ILE A 216 11.89 1.15 29.95
N PRO A 217 11.31 -0.06 29.71
CA PRO A 217 9.87 -0.27 29.81
C PRO A 217 9.31 -0.01 31.21
N GLU A 218 10.13 -0.21 32.24
CA GLU A 218 9.78 0.02 33.66
C GLU A 218 9.84 1.51 34.06
N GLU A 219 10.51 2.34 33.26
CA GLU A 219 10.61 3.81 33.41
C GLU A 219 10.44 4.47 32.02
N PRO A 220 9.24 4.44 31.40
CA PRO A 220 9.07 4.77 29.98
C PRO A 220 9.57 6.16 29.58
N CYS A 221 9.57 7.11 30.52
CA CYS A 221 9.96 8.51 30.33
C CYS A 221 11.45 8.80 30.60
N LEU A 222 12.24 7.78 30.92
CA LEU A 222 13.69 7.79 30.85
C LEU A 222 14.13 7.48 29.42
N SER A 223 14.96 8.36 28.85
CA SER A 223 15.53 8.21 27.52
C SER A 223 17.05 8.27 27.60
N CYS A 224 17.72 7.27 27.03
CA CYS A 224 19.17 7.14 27.03
C CYS A 224 19.69 7.16 25.59
N ARG A 225 20.73 7.97 25.34
CA ARG A 225 21.31 8.17 24.01
C ARG A 225 22.82 7.97 24.04
N CYS A 226 23.34 7.29 23.03
CA CYS A 226 24.77 7.26 22.74
C CYS A 226 25.19 8.54 22.00
N VAL A 227 26.12 9.30 22.57
CA VAL A 227 26.65 10.56 22.02
C VAL A 227 28.17 10.52 22.11
N HIS A 228 28.82 10.56 20.96
CA HIS A 228 30.28 10.43 20.79
C HIS A 228 30.86 9.19 21.51
N GLY A 229 30.13 8.08 21.48
CA GLY A 229 30.49 6.83 22.16
C GLY A 229 30.24 6.79 23.69
N ALA A 230 29.75 7.88 24.29
CA ALA A 230 29.39 7.93 25.71
C ALA A 230 27.86 7.91 25.91
N LEU A 231 27.38 7.24 26.97
CA LEU A 231 25.95 7.14 27.27
C LEU A 231 25.46 8.33 28.10
N SER A 232 24.41 9.01 27.65
CA SER A 232 23.75 10.11 28.35
C SER A 232 22.26 9.80 28.57
N CYS A 233 21.82 9.78 29.84
CA CYS A 233 20.45 9.41 30.21
C CYS A 233 19.72 10.53 30.97
N ALA A 234 18.46 10.79 30.61
CA ALA A 234 17.61 11.75 31.31
C ALA A 234 16.14 11.29 31.36
N LYS A 235 15.50 11.48 32.51
CA LYS A 235 14.06 11.34 32.72
C LYS A 235 13.39 12.70 32.55
N ARG A 236 12.19 12.70 31.96
CA ARG A 236 11.41 13.91 31.69
C ARG A 236 9.98 13.77 32.22
N ALA A 237 9.43 14.86 32.75
CA ALA A 237 7.98 14.96 32.95
C ALA A 237 7.26 15.10 31.60
N CYS A 238 6.05 14.52 31.52
CA CYS A 238 5.17 14.65 30.35
C CYS A 238 4.55 16.04 30.21
N PRO A 239 4.18 16.45 28.99
CA PRO A 239 3.45 17.70 28.78
C PRO A 239 2.11 17.68 29.52
N VAL A 240 1.74 18.83 30.06
CA VAL A 240 0.40 19.12 30.59
C VAL A 240 -0.51 19.29 29.38
N LEU A 241 -1.54 18.44 29.29
CA LEU A 241 -2.46 18.42 28.16
C LEU A 241 -3.67 19.34 28.42
N PRO A 242 -4.20 20.03 27.39
CA PRO A 242 -5.41 20.84 27.54
C PRO A 242 -6.71 20.02 27.65
N CYS A 243 -6.68 18.70 27.50
CA CYS A 243 -7.84 17.82 27.67
C CYS A 243 -7.92 17.19 29.08
N THR A 244 -9.13 16.86 29.54
CA THR A 244 -9.36 16.21 30.84
C THR A 244 -8.69 14.85 30.93
N ARG A 245 -8.29 14.41 32.14
CA ARG A 245 -7.73 13.06 32.38
C ARG A 245 -8.60 11.91 31.84
N SER A 246 -9.93 12.08 31.78
CA SER A 246 -10.86 11.13 31.15
C SER A 246 -10.69 10.96 29.64
N ASN A 247 -10.10 11.95 28.98
CA ASN A 247 -9.93 12.03 27.53
C ASN A 247 -8.44 11.87 27.15
N GLN A 248 -7.61 11.34 28.05
CA GLN A 248 -6.19 11.10 27.88
C GLN A 248 -5.93 9.59 27.71
N TYR A 249 -5.01 9.24 26.82
CA TYR A 249 -4.63 7.86 26.54
C TYR A 249 -3.12 7.78 26.26
N THR A 250 -2.43 6.86 26.94
CA THR A 250 -1.02 6.54 26.69
C THR A 250 -0.93 5.34 25.74
N PRO A 251 -0.37 5.49 24.53
CA PRO A 251 -0.21 4.38 23.59
C PRO A 251 0.76 3.30 24.11
N PRO A 252 0.58 2.03 23.74
CA PRO A 252 1.51 0.95 24.07
C PRO A 252 2.97 1.29 23.72
N GLY A 253 3.81 1.36 24.76
CA GLY A 253 5.24 1.64 24.64
C GLY A 253 5.63 3.12 24.55
N ASP A 254 4.68 4.06 24.45
CA ASP A 254 4.93 5.50 24.58
C ASP A 254 5.01 5.92 26.06
N CYS A 255 5.72 7.03 26.32
CA CYS A 255 5.92 7.55 27.66
C CYS A 255 4.74 8.40 28.16
N CYS A 256 4.17 9.23 27.30
CA CYS A 256 3.21 10.24 27.68
C CYS A 256 1.80 9.94 27.15
N PRO A 257 0.76 10.35 27.89
CA PRO A 257 -0.57 10.41 27.34
C PRO A 257 -0.65 11.43 26.20
N ARG A 258 -1.64 11.23 25.34
CA ARG A 258 -2.15 12.19 24.36
C ARG A 258 -3.66 12.31 24.47
N CYS A 259 -4.23 13.37 23.91
CA CYS A 259 -5.68 13.57 23.91
C CYS A 259 -6.36 12.67 22.87
N ILE A 260 -7.40 11.93 23.27
CA ILE A 260 -8.13 10.98 22.42
C ILE A 260 -8.95 11.70 21.32
N HIS A 261 -9.44 12.90 21.64
CA HIS A 261 -10.25 13.71 20.73
C HIS A 261 -9.77 15.16 20.74
N ALA A 262 -9.58 15.70 19.54
CA ALA A 262 -9.35 17.12 19.33
C ALA A 262 -10.60 17.93 19.71
N THR A 263 -10.41 19.08 20.36
CA THR A 263 -11.44 20.11 20.50
C THR A 263 -11.22 21.23 19.49
N SER A 264 -12.27 21.96 19.12
CA SER A 264 -12.09 23.24 18.42
C SER A 264 -11.78 24.34 19.43
N ASP A 265 -10.91 25.29 19.09
CA ASP A 265 -10.83 26.51 19.89
C ASP A 265 -12.15 27.29 19.74
N LYS A 266 -12.86 27.46 20.85
CA LYS A 266 -14.16 28.16 20.92
C LYS A 266 -14.01 29.62 21.31
N LEU A 267 -12.79 30.10 21.54
CA LEU A 267 -12.53 31.52 21.80
C LEU A 267 -12.68 32.32 20.51
N LEU A 268 -13.64 33.26 20.52
CA LEU A 268 -13.93 34.12 19.38
C LEU A 268 -12.69 34.95 18.99
N PRO A 269 -12.22 34.92 17.73
CA PRO A 269 -11.25 35.89 17.25
C PRO A 269 -11.90 37.28 17.18
N GLY A 270 -11.15 38.32 17.57
CA GLY A 270 -11.54 39.73 17.39
C GLY A 270 -11.89 40.53 18.64
N THR A 271 -11.81 39.99 19.86
CA THR A 271 -11.89 40.80 21.08
C THR A 271 -10.52 41.37 21.48
N THR A 272 -10.51 42.63 21.93
CA THR A 272 -9.30 43.35 22.39
C THR A 272 -8.95 43.09 23.87
N LEU A 273 -9.62 42.15 24.53
CA LEU A 273 -9.32 41.72 25.89
C LEU A 273 -8.36 40.53 25.89
N ALA A 274 -7.55 40.42 26.95
CA ALA A 274 -6.66 39.28 27.13
C ALA A 274 -7.45 37.97 27.26
N LYS A 275 -7.02 36.95 26.51
CA LYS A 275 -7.75 35.68 26.37
C LYS A 275 -7.61 34.83 27.65
N PRO A 276 -8.70 34.19 28.12
CA PRO A 276 -8.63 33.18 29.18
C PRO A 276 -8.06 31.87 28.63
N CYS A 277 -7.56 31.03 29.53
CA CYS A 277 -6.98 29.73 29.23
C CYS A 277 -7.96 28.61 29.64
N ILE A 278 -7.91 27.48 28.93
CA ILE A 278 -8.79 26.32 29.20
C ILE A 278 -7.91 25.10 29.47
N ILE A 279 -8.09 24.46 30.62
CA ILE A 279 -7.46 23.18 30.96
C ILE A 279 -8.57 22.17 31.31
N GLY A 280 -8.75 21.18 30.44
CA GLY A 280 -9.75 20.13 30.58
C GLY A 280 -11.19 20.65 30.41
N LYS A 281 -11.76 21.18 31.50
CA LYS A 281 -13.08 21.83 31.56
C LYS A 281 -13.06 23.15 32.33
N GLU A 282 -11.93 23.51 32.91
CA GLU A 282 -11.77 24.70 33.76
C GLU A 282 -11.32 25.90 32.94
N TYR A 283 -11.79 27.08 33.34
CA TYR A 283 -11.49 28.36 32.70
C TYR A 283 -10.68 29.21 33.66
N HIS A 284 -9.50 29.65 33.23
CA HIS A 284 -8.59 30.45 34.03
C HIS A 284 -8.45 31.84 33.39
N ALA A 285 -8.68 32.90 34.16
CA ALA A 285 -8.57 34.28 33.69
C ALA A 285 -7.11 34.65 33.42
N HIS A 286 -6.85 35.65 32.57
CA HIS A 286 -5.48 36.11 32.36
C HIS A 286 -4.83 36.55 33.68
N LEU A 287 -3.57 36.18 33.87
CA LEU A 287 -2.74 36.38 35.07
C LEU A 287 -3.20 35.61 36.31
N SER A 288 -4.27 34.79 36.26
CA SER A 288 -4.61 33.91 37.38
C SER A 288 -3.63 32.73 37.46
N PRO A 289 -3.01 32.47 38.64
CA PRO A 289 -2.30 31.23 38.92
C PRO A 289 -3.28 30.12 39.31
N PHE A 290 -2.95 28.86 39.00
CA PHE A 290 -3.76 27.68 39.33
C PHE A 290 -2.89 26.41 39.37
N ARG A 291 -3.34 25.38 40.10
CA ARG A 291 -2.61 24.11 40.28
C ARG A 291 -3.39 22.96 39.63
N VAL A 292 -2.75 22.21 38.74
CA VAL A 292 -3.40 21.12 37.97
C VAL A 292 -3.31 19.78 38.69
N ASP A 293 -2.17 19.52 39.35
CA ASP A 293 -1.95 18.40 40.27
C ASP A 293 -0.76 18.74 41.20
N PRO A 294 -0.42 17.90 42.22
CA PRO A 294 0.69 18.19 43.12
C PRO A 294 2.08 18.32 42.48
N CYS A 295 2.23 18.02 41.18
CA CYS A 295 3.46 18.22 40.41
C CYS A 295 3.45 19.48 39.53
N THR A 296 2.30 20.15 39.37
CA THR A 296 2.13 21.19 38.33
C THR A 296 1.41 22.45 38.83
N ASP A 297 2.16 23.54 38.84
CA ASP A 297 1.67 24.91 39.01
C ASP A 297 1.68 25.65 37.67
N CYS A 298 0.60 26.37 37.37
CA CYS A 298 0.35 27.05 36.11
C CYS A 298 -0.07 28.51 36.32
N THR A 299 0.04 29.32 35.25
CA THR A 299 -0.49 30.67 35.16
C THR A 299 -1.00 30.94 33.74
N CYS A 300 -2.14 31.61 33.61
CA CYS A 300 -2.72 31.89 32.29
C CYS A 300 -2.16 33.17 31.65
N MET A 301 -1.43 33.03 30.55
CA MET A 301 -0.81 34.12 29.80
C MET A 301 -1.50 34.27 28.43
N ASN A 302 -2.49 35.17 28.36
CA ASN A 302 -3.22 35.57 27.15
C ASN A 302 -3.65 34.39 26.24
N GLY A 303 -4.37 33.42 26.82
CA GLY A 303 -4.86 32.24 26.11
C GLY A 303 -3.88 31.07 26.02
N THR A 304 -2.65 31.23 26.55
CA THR A 304 -1.65 30.16 26.73
C THR A 304 -1.51 29.82 28.20
N ALA A 305 -1.71 28.56 28.58
CA ALA A 305 -1.45 28.11 29.96
C ALA A 305 0.05 27.79 30.11
N VAL A 306 0.78 28.59 30.90
CA VAL A 306 2.20 28.36 31.17
C VAL A 306 2.32 27.59 32.49
N CYS A 307 2.81 26.36 32.42
CA CYS A 307 2.82 25.40 33.52
C CYS A 307 4.24 24.94 33.83
N THR A 308 4.69 25.08 35.07
CA THR A 308 5.91 24.44 35.57
C THR A 308 5.54 23.06 36.11
N ARG A 309 6.18 22.00 35.62
CA ARG A 309 5.97 20.62 36.09
C ARG A 309 7.25 20.01 36.64
N HIS A 310 7.17 19.51 37.87
CA HIS A 310 8.25 18.77 38.50
C HIS A 310 8.47 17.41 37.83
N THR A 311 9.71 17.11 37.47
CA THR A 311 10.14 15.78 37.03
C THR A 311 10.50 14.96 38.27
N CYS A 312 9.91 13.77 38.41
CA CYS A 312 10.26 12.86 39.49
C CYS A 312 11.56 12.09 39.19
N PRO A 313 12.37 11.76 40.22
CA PRO A 313 13.61 11.02 40.05
C PRO A 313 13.38 9.64 39.42
N VAL A 314 14.45 9.05 38.86
CA VAL A 314 14.44 7.64 38.45
C VAL A 314 14.52 6.78 39.70
N LEU A 315 13.60 5.82 39.85
CA LEU A 315 13.62 4.89 40.98
C LEU A 315 14.36 3.60 40.62
N THR A 316 15.17 3.09 41.56
CA THR A 316 15.89 1.80 41.42
C THR A 316 14.99 0.60 41.69
N CYS A 317 14.05 0.74 42.61
CA CYS A 317 13.12 -0.32 43.04
C CYS A 317 12.06 -0.75 42.00
N GLY A 318 12.00 -0.11 40.83
CA GLY A 318 11.12 -0.49 39.71
C GLY A 318 9.66 -0.63 40.11
N ALA A 319 9.07 -1.81 39.83
CA ALA A 319 7.67 -2.11 40.14
C ALA A 319 7.33 -2.13 41.64
N ARG A 320 8.32 -2.10 42.54
CA ARG A 320 8.13 -2.05 44.00
C ARG A 320 7.92 -0.63 44.54
N ALA A 321 7.97 0.40 43.69
CA ALA A 321 7.80 1.80 44.08
C ALA A 321 6.41 2.06 44.71
N LEU A 322 6.40 2.80 45.83
CA LEU A 322 5.17 3.19 46.52
C LEU A 322 4.56 4.44 45.87
N PRO A 323 3.22 4.55 45.77
CA PRO A 323 2.57 5.73 45.23
C PRO A 323 2.82 6.97 46.12
N PRO A 324 2.82 8.19 45.53
CA PRO A 324 2.98 9.43 46.30
C PRO A 324 1.92 9.55 47.40
N GLN A 325 2.34 9.99 48.58
CA GLN A 325 1.41 10.36 49.66
C GLN A 325 0.49 11.52 49.24
N PRO A 326 -0.71 11.68 49.83
CA PRO A 326 -1.63 12.77 49.51
C PRO A 326 -0.96 14.15 49.55
N GLY A 327 -1.02 14.89 48.44
CA GLY A 327 -0.39 16.21 48.31
C GLY A 327 1.11 16.21 47.97
N LYS A 328 1.77 15.04 47.90
CA LYS A 328 3.13 14.90 47.34
C LYS A 328 3.06 14.66 45.82
N CYS A 329 4.13 15.03 45.12
CA CYS A 329 4.24 14.83 43.67
C CYS A 329 4.73 13.41 43.31
N CYS A 330 5.81 12.94 43.95
CA CYS A 330 6.59 11.81 43.45
C CYS A 330 6.42 10.52 44.25
N PRO A 331 6.47 9.35 43.59
CA PRO A 331 6.59 8.06 44.26
C PRO A 331 7.95 7.93 44.95
N GLU A 332 8.01 7.07 45.96
CA GLU A 332 9.20 6.79 46.77
C GLU A 332 9.47 5.28 46.77
N CYS A 333 10.74 4.87 46.89
CA CYS A 333 11.03 3.44 47.09
C CYS A 333 10.70 3.03 48.53
N PRO A 334 10.15 1.82 48.76
CA PRO A 334 10.05 1.27 50.10
C PRO A 334 11.45 1.13 50.71
N GLN A 335 11.58 1.34 52.01
CA GLN A 335 12.80 0.98 52.72
C GLN A 335 12.82 -0.54 52.88
N VAL A 336 13.79 -1.19 52.24
CA VAL A 336 13.83 -2.65 52.11
C VAL A 336 14.79 -3.24 53.13
N GLU A 337 14.25 -3.95 54.11
CA GLU A 337 14.97 -5.08 54.71
C GLU A 337 14.94 -6.24 53.70
N GLU A 338 16.11 -6.86 53.46
CA GLU A 338 16.33 -8.01 52.56
C GLU A 338 15.96 -7.82 51.06
N ALA A 339 16.84 -7.15 50.31
CA ALA A 339 16.82 -7.20 48.85
C ALA A 339 17.32 -8.56 48.33
N LYS A 340 16.48 -9.30 47.58
CA LYS A 340 16.88 -10.55 46.90
C LYS A 340 17.79 -10.23 45.71
N ALA A 341 19.04 -10.69 45.75
CA ALA A 341 20.09 -10.33 44.77
C ALA A 341 20.10 -11.15 43.46
N ALA A 342 18.97 -11.76 43.06
CA ALA A 342 18.90 -12.59 41.85
C ALA A 342 17.49 -12.62 41.24
N CYS A 343 17.43 -12.63 39.90
CA CYS A 343 16.22 -12.59 39.10
C CYS A 343 15.93 -13.97 38.49
N ILE A 344 14.70 -14.47 38.62
CA ILE A 344 14.32 -15.80 38.09
C ILE A 344 13.38 -15.63 36.90
N ILE A 345 13.84 -15.98 35.70
CA ILE A 345 13.10 -15.81 34.45
C ILE A 345 12.94 -17.17 33.75
N GLY A 346 11.72 -17.70 33.79
CA GLY A 346 11.39 -19.04 33.32
C GLY A 346 12.06 -20.12 34.17
N ARG A 347 13.17 -20.67 33.68
CA ARG A 347 14.00 -21.67 34.40
C ARG A 347 15.47 -21.22 34.55
N LYS A 348 15.79 -19.97 34.26
CA LYS A 348 17.12 -19.38 34.47
C LYS A 348 17.09 -18.43 35.65
N THR A 349 18.13 -18.50 36.47
CA THR A 349 18.42 -17.52 37.52
C THR A 349 19.59 -16.68 37.04
N TYR A 350 19.40 -15.36 37.04
CA TYR A 350 20.41 -14.36 36.71
C TYR A 350 20.83 -13.65 38.00
N GLN A 351 22.13 -13.49 38.25
CA GLN A 351 22.64 -12.74 39.40
C GLN A 351 22.51 -11.23 39.19
N ASP A 352 22.60 -10.43 40.26
CA ASP A 352 22.66 -8.97 40.16
C ASP A 352 23.77 -8.51 39.18
N GLY A 353 23.43 -7.59 38.27
CA GLY A 353 24.29 -7.15 37.17
C GLY A 353 24.38 -8.10 35.96
N GLU A 354 23.78 -9.30 36.00
CA GLU A 354 23.83 -10.24 34.88
C GLU A 354 22.83 -9.87 33.77
N THR A 355 23.31 -9.83 32.52
CA THR A 355 22.55 -9.36 31.35
C THR A 355 22.17 -10.47 30.38
N TRP A 356 20.99 -10.41 29.76
CA TRP A 356 20.58 -11.34 28.70
C TRP A 356 19.84 -10.66 27.55
N GLN A 357 20.09 -11.14 26.33
CA GLN A 357 19.39 -10.74 25.11
C GLN A 357 18.11 -11.58 24.93
N LEU A 358 17.02 -10.94 24.48
CA LEU A 358 15.74 -11.59 24.15
C LEU A 358 15.52 -11.67 22.64
N ASP A 359 15.82 -10.58 21.94
CA ASP A 359 15.76 -10.45 20.48
C ASP A 359 16.72 -9.33 20.02
N ALA A 360 16.82 -9.08 18.71
CA ALA A 360 17.75 -8.09 18.16
C ALA A 360 17.51 -6.63 18.60
N CYS A 361 16.33 -6.32 19.16
CA CYS A 361 15.93 -5.00 19.64
C CYS A 361 15.86 -4.88 21.18
N LYS A 362 15.94 -5.99 21.92
CA LYS A 362 15.65 -6.01 23.37
C LYS A 362 16.58 -6.93 24.16
N SER A 363 17.14 -6.38 25.24
CA SER A 363 17.80 -7.11 26.32
C SER A 363 17.31 -6.64 27.70
N CYS A 364 17.74 -7.33 28.74
CA CYS A 364 17.51 -6.96 30.12
C CYS A 364 18.72 -7.29 31.01
N GLU A 365 18.74 -6.69 32.19
CA GLU A 365 19.73 -6.87 33.25
C GLU A 365 19.01 -7.13 34.57
N CYS A 366 19.60 -7.91 35.47
CA CYS A 366 19.05 -8.12 36.80
C CYS A 366 19.53 -7.04 37.78
N HIS A 367 18.62 -6.41 38.52
CA HIS A 367 18.95 -5.39 39.52
C HIS A 367 18.00 -5.48 40.73
N GLY A 368 18.55 -5.74 41.92
CA GLY A 368 17.79 -5.90 43.16
C GLY A 368 16.75 -7.04 43.11
N GLY A 369 16.95 -8.01 42.22
CA GLY A 369 16.03 -9.13 41.97
C GLY A 369 14.89 -8.84 41.01
N GLU A 370 14.80 -7.62 40.44
CA GLU A 370 13.91 -7.33 39.30
C GLU A 370 14.69 -7.26 37.98
N PRO A 371 14.16 -7.79 36.87
CA PRO A 371 14.63 -7.45 35.55
C PRO A 371 14.39 -5.97 35.25
N ARG A 372 15.41 -5.27 34.76
CA ARG A 372 15.26 -3.98 34.08
C ARG A 372 15.58 -4.21 32.61
N CYS A 373 14.68 -3.82 31.71
CA CYS A 373 14.85 -4.08 30.29
C CYS A 373 15.24 -2.82 29.52
N ALA A 374 15.85 -2.97 28.36
CA ALA A 374 16.17 -1.89 27.43
C ALA A 374 15.72 -2.28 26.03
N MET A 375 15.00 -1.37 25.37
CA MET A 375 14.46 -1.61 24.03
C MET A 375 14.84 -0.49 23.06
N GLU A 376 15.36 -0.88 21.90
CA GLU A 376 15.65 0.01 20.78
C GLU A 376 14.37 0.35 20.00
N ARG A 377 14.12 1.64 19.75
CA ARG A 377 13.01 2.06 18.88
C ARG A 377 13.47 2.19 17.43
N CYS A 378 12.69 1.59 16.53
CA CYS A 378 12.83 1.81 15.09
C CYS A 378 12.00 3.01 14.62
N PRO A 379 12.53 3.86 13.72
CA PRO A 379 11.78 4.94 13.13
C PRO A 379 10.68 4.38 12.21
N VAL A 380 9.51 5.02 12.19
CA VAL A 380 8.47 4.75 11.20
C VAL A 380 8.93 5.34 9.86
N ILE A 381 9.32 4.46 8.93
CA ILE A 381 9.84 4.83 7.61
C ILE A 381 8.88 4.42 6.50
N THR A 382 8.61 5.34 5.57
CA THR A 382 7.80 5.10 4.37
C THR A 382 8.72 5.10 3.16
N CYS A 383 8.77 3.99 2.41
CA CYS A 383 9.68 3.85 1.29
C CYS A 383 9.20 4.57 0.01
N PRO A 384 10.15 4.99 -0.87
CA PRO A 384 9.86 5.32 -2.26
C PRO A 384 9.08 4.21 -2.99
N PRO A 385 8.28 4.51 -4.04
CA PRO A 385 7.45 3.51 -4.73
C PRO A 385 8.20 2.34 -5.37
N ASP A 386 9.48 2.53 -5.66
CA ASP A 386 10.42 1.57 -6.24
C ASP A 386 11.26 0.82 -5.19
N GLN A 387 10.90 0.96 -3.91
CA GLN A 387 11.53 0.29 -2.77
C GLN A 387 10.49 -0.33 -1.84
N THR A 388 10.89 -1.34 -1.08
CA THR A 388 10.04 -2.01 -0.09
C THR A 388 10.70 -2.08 1.28
N LEU A 389 9.89 -2.15 2.34
CA LEU A 389 10.38 -2.34 3.70
C LEU A 389 10.85 -3.79 3.89
N ARG A 390 12.10 -3.97 4.31
CA ARG A 390 12.66 -5.28 4.62
C ARG A 390 13.51 -5.21 5.89
N GLN A 391 13.30 -6.15 6.80
CA GLN A 391 14.23 -6.42 7.89
C GLN A 391 15.39 -7.25 7.35
N LEU A 392 16.62 -6.84 7.64
CA LEU A 392 17.82 -7.58 7.28
C LEU A 392 18.21 -8.55 8.41
N PRO A 393 18.78 -9.73 8.12
CA PRO A 393 19.22 -10.67 9.14
C PRO A 393 20.15 -10.00 10.16
N GLY A 394 19.90 -10.24 11.46
CA GLY A 394 20.68 -9.69 12.55
C GLY A 394 20.50 -8.19 12.83
N GLN A 395 19.54 -7.50 12.19
CA GLN A 395 19.28 -6.08 12.43
C GLN A 395 17.90 -5.87 13.08
N CYS A 396 17.85 -5.07 14.15
CA CYS A 396 16.60 -4.69 14.80
C CYS A 396 15.63 -4.01 13.81
N CYS A 397 16.09 -2.99 13.11
CA CYS A 397 15.21 -2.14 12.30
C CYS A 397 15.17 -2.48 10.81
N GLN A 398 13.98 -2.33 10.25
CA GLN A 398 13.71 -2.41 8.81
C GLN A 398 14.41 -1.28 8.05
N LYS A 399 14.68 -1.52 6.77
CA LYS A 399 15.23 -0.56 5.81
C LYS A 399 14.47 -0.65 4.49
N CYS A 400 14.46 0.44 3.74
CA CYS A 400 13.99 0.42 2.35
C CYS A 400 15.05 -0.27 1.47
N VAL A 401 14.61 -1.20 0.62
CA VAL A 401 15.45 -1.92 -0.34
C VAL A 401 14.79 -1.90 -1.72
N ASP A 402 15.59 -1.76 -2.77
CA ASP A 402 15.11 -1.72 -4.16
C ASP A 402 14.44 -3.03 -4.58
N ILE A 403 13.28 -2.93 -5.23
CA ILE A 403 12.52 -4.08 -5.73
C ILE A 403 13.04 -4.58 -7.08
N ASP A 404 12.84 -5.87 -7.37
CA ASP A 404 13.21 -6.48 -8.65
C ASP A 404 12.34 -5.94 -9.80
N GLY A 405 12.97 -5.62 -10.93
CA GLY A 405 12.30 -5.05 -12.11
C GLY A 405 11.61 -6.12 -12.95
N ILE A 406 10.43 -5.83 -13.49
CA ILE A 406 9.66 -6.77 -14.33
C ILE A 406 9.29 -6.13 -15.67
N CYS A 407 9.77 -6.71 -16.77
CA CYS A 407 9.39 -6.34 -18.14
C CYS A 407 8.51 -7.44 -18.76
N THR A 408 7.43 -7.07 -19.46
CA THR A 408 6.54 -8.04 -20.14
C THR A 408 6.36 -7.73 -21.63
N VAL A 409 6.16 -8.79 -22.42
CA VAL A 409 5.91 -8.75 -23.87
C VAL A 409 4.75 -9.68 -24.20
N PHE A 410 3.70 -9.17 -24.85
CA PHE A 410 2.47 -9.92 -25.14
C PHE A 410 1.73 -9.38 -26.37
N GLY A 411 0.76 -10.11 -26.93
CA GLY A 411 -0.03 -9.66 -28.09
C GLY A 411 0.82 -9.50 -29.36
N ASP A 412 0.55 -8.46 -30.16
CA ASP A 412 1.09 -8.38 -31.54
C ASP A 412 2.27 -7.43 -31.92
N PRO A 413 3.33 -7.18 -31.11
CA PRO A 413 3.49 -7.27 -29.66
C PRO A 413 3.49 -5.88 -28.99
N HIS A 414 2.96 -5.88 -27.77
CA HIS A 414 2.97 -4.81 -26.78
C HIS A 414 4.04 -5.12 -25.73
N TYR A 415 4.58 -4.06 -25.12
CA TYR A 415 5.67 -4.11 -24.16
C TYR A 415 5.28 -3.27 -22.93
N LYS A 416 5.60 -3.78 -21.74
CA LYS A 416 5.72 -3.01 -20.50
C LYS A 416 7.20 -3.05 -20.10
N THR A 417 7.85 -1.90 -20.00
CA THR A 417 9.27 -1.79 -19.59
C THR A 417 9.45 -2.09 -18.10
N PHE A 418 10.71 -2.22 -17.65
CA PHE A 418 11.02 -2.42 -16.23
C PHE A 418 10.48 -1.28 -15.35
N ASP A 419 10.52 -0.04 -15.87
CA ASP A 419 10.05 1.16 -15.18
C ASP A 419 8.55 1.45 -15.48
N GLY A 420 7.86 0.56 -16.19
CA GLY A 420 6.40 0.54 -16.30
C GLY A 420 5.78 1.20 -17.55
N LYS A 421 6.57 1.76 -18.46
CA LYS A 421 6.09 2.39 -19.70
C LYS A 421 5.49 1.34 -20.65
N PHE A 422 4.24 1.58 -21.08
CA PHE A 422 3.56 0.76 -22.08
C PHE A 422 3.76 1.30 -23.50
N TYR A 423 4.05 0.42 -24.45
CA TYR A 423 4.03 0.77 -25.88
C TYR A 423 3.79 -0.45 -26.79
N SER A 424 3.51 -0.20 -28.08
CA SER A 424 3.25 -1.25 -29.09
C SER A 424 4.24 -1.17 -30.26
N PHE A 425 4.87 -2.28 -30.66
CA PHE A 425 5.89 -2.26 -31.71
C PHE A 425 5.92 -3.54 -32.58
N GLN A 426 5.21 -3.48 -33.72
CA GLN A 426 5.01 -4.54 -34.73
C GLN A 426 6.24 -4.83 -35.62
N GLY A 427 7.45 -4.79 -35.04
CA GLY A 427 8.68 -5.10 -35.74
C GLY A 427 8.85 -6.60 -36.00
N SER A 428 8.88 -7.04 -37.27
CA SER A 428 9.05 -8.46 -37.69
C SER A 428 10.52 -8.83 -37.98
N CYS A 429 11.37 -8.68 -36.96
CA CYS A 429 12.80 -8.99 -37.00
C CYS A 429 13.27 -9.58 -35.64
N LYS A 430 14.59 -9.78 -35.51
CA LYS A 430 15.25 -10.03 -34.22
C LYS A 430 15.67 -8.72 -33.53
N TYR A 431 15.42 -8.63 -32.22
CA TYR A 431 15.66 -7.44 -31.39
C TYR A 431 16.39 -7.80 -30.09
N GLN A 432 17.07 -6.82 -29.50
CA GLN A 432 17.54 -6.86 -28.13
C GLN A 432 16.42 -6.41 -27.20
N LEU A 433 15.96 -7.31 -26.32
CA LEU A 433 14.87 -7.03 -25.39
C LEU A 433 15.41 -6.34 -24.14
N ALA A 434 16.37 -6.98 -23.48
CA ALA A 434 17.13 -6.42 -22.37
C ALA A 434 18.56 -6.98 -22.44
N SER A 435 19.52 -6.26 -21.88
CA SER A 435 20.89 -6.70 -21.71
C SER A 435 21.47 -5.92 -20.55
N ASP A 436 22.34 -6.53 -19.78
CA ASP A 436 23.35 -5.76 -19.05
C ASP A 436 24.23 -5.06 -20.10
N CYS A 437 24.33 -3.74 -20.00
CA CYS A 437 25.07 -2.89 -20.93
C CYS A 437 26.25 -2.17 -20.27
N VAL A 438 26.56 -2.52 -19.01
CA VAL A 438 27.72 -2.01 -18.26
C VAL A 438 28.77 -3.11 -18.09
N ASN A 439 28.39 -4.26 -17.54
CA ASN A 439 29.30 -5.40 -17.32
C ASN A 439 29.12 -6.51 -18.38
N GLY A 440 28.06 -6.44 -19.20
CA GLY A 440 27.81 -7.41 -20.29
C GLY A 440 27.46 -8.84 -19.85
N SER A 441 27.10 -9.05 -18.57
CA SER A 441 26.90 -10.37 -17.95
C SER A 441 25.86 -11.25 -18.66
N PHE A 442 24.77 -10.66 -19.14
CA PHE A 442 23.70 -11.36 -19.87
C PHE A 442 23.13 -10.52 -21.02
N SER A 443 22.55 -11.19 -22.01
CA SER A 443 21.68 -10.56 -23.01
C SER A 443 20.45 -11.40 -23.35
N ILE A 444 19.29 -10.74 -23.43
CA ILE A 444 18.00 -11.32 -23.81
C ILE A 444 17.58 -10.76 -25.17
N ARG A 445 17.29 -11.65 -26.12
CA ARG A 445 16.92 -11.30 -27.50
C ARG A 445 15.64 -12.01 -27.90
N ILE A 446 14.70 -11.27 -28.47
CA ILE A 446 13.46 -11.80 -29.04
C ILE A 446 13.56 -11.87 -30.56
N SER A 447 12.89 -12.84 -31.15
CA SER A 447 12.66 -12.90 -32.60
C SER A 447 11.17 -12.84 -32.86
N ASN A 448 10.72 -11.81 -33.57
CA ASN A 448 9.32 -11.56 -33.85
C ASN A 448 9.00 -12.01 -35.28
N ASP A 449 7.93 -12.79 -35.41
CA ASP A 449 7.54 -13.47 -36.65
C ASP A 449 6.16 -13.01 -37.10
N ALA A 450 5.98 -12.78 -38.39
CA ALA A 450 4.79 -12.14 -38.91
C ALA A 450 3.70 -13.17 -39.24
N ARG A 451 2.47 -12.93 -38.77
CA ARG A 451 1.30 -13.76 -39.12
C ARG A 451 0.97 -13.57 -40.60
N ASN A 452 0.10 -14.40 -41.18
CA ASN A 452 -0.29 -14.33 -42.62
C ASN A 452 -1.17 -13.09 -42.97
N THR A 453 -0.98 -11.97 -42.28
CA THR A 453 -1.57 -10.64 -42.53
C THR A 453 -0.45 -9.61 -42.57
N SER A 454 -0.65 -8.48 -43.27
CA SER A 454 0.37 -7.43 -43.43
C SER A 454 0.74 -6.67 -42.15
N HIS A 455 -0.06 -6.76 -41.08
CA HIS A 455 -0.02 -5.82 -39.94
C HIS A 455 0.02 -6.48 -38.54
N SER A 456 0.45 -7.76 -38.42
CA SER A 456 0.48 -8.47 -37.12
C SER A 456 1.71 -9.38 -37.00
N SER A 457 2.39 -9.33 -35.86
CA SER A 457 3.62 -10.10 -35.58
C SER A 457 3.67 -10.56 -34.12
N TRP A 458 4.27 -11.72 -33.85
CA TRP A 458 4.31 -12.28 -32.49
C TRP A 458 5.70 -12.77 -32.12
N THR A 459 6.01 -12.76 -30.81
CA THR A 459 7.22 -13.34 -30.25
C THR A 459 7.30 -14.82 -30.62
N ARG A 460 8.26 -15.21 -31.47
CA ARG A 460 8.46 -16.60 -31.94
C ARG A 460 9.45 -17.37 -31.08
N THR A 461 10.47 -16.68 -30.58
CA THR A 461 11.47 -17.24 -29.66
C THR A 461 11.99 -16.14 -28.76
N ALA A 462 12.07 -16.41 -27.45
CA ALA A 462 12.99 -15.72 -26.57
C ALA A 462 14.36 -16.41 -26.61
N THR A 463 15.44 -15.70 -26.33
CA THR A 463 16.79 -16.26 -26.23
C THR A 463 17.57 -15.53 -25.14
N LEU A 464 17.96 -16.26 -24.10
CA LEU A 464 18.90 -15.81 -23.08
C LEU A 464 20.31 -16.25 -23.49
N ARG A 465 21.29 -15.38 -23.30
CA ARG A 465 22.71 -15.72 -23.34
C ARG A 465 23.39 -15.22 -22.06
N ILE A 466 24.13 -16.11 -21.41
CA ILE A 466 25.02 -15.83 -20.26
C ILE A 466 26.37 -16.45 -20.63
N GLY A 467 27.43 -15.63 -20.74
CA GLY A 467 28.75 -16.08 -21.20
C GLY A 467 28.71 -16.79 -22.56
N SER A 468 29.06 -18.08 -22.60
CA SER A 468 28.94 -18.97 -23.77
C SER A 468 27.56 -19.64 -23.89
N THR A 469 26.88 -19.88 -22.77
CA THR A 469 25.61 -20.62 -22.69
C THR A 469 24.46 -19.84 -23.31
N LYS A 470 23.66 -20.53 -24.13
CA LYS A 470 22.59 -19.96 -24.94
C LYS A 470 21.31 -20.79 -24.84
N VAL A 471 20.35 -20.31 -24.07
CA VAL A 471 19.02 -20.94 -23.94
C VAL A 471 18.02 -20.27 -24.87
N ASN A 472 17.27 -21.06 -25.63
CA ASN A 472 16.33 -20.60 -26.64
C ASN A 472 14.95 -21.16 -26.26
N MET A 473 13.99 -20.29 -25.95
CA MET A 473 12.63 -20.66 -25.55
C MET A 473 11.70 -20.45 -26.73
N GLY A 474 11.18 -21.53 -27.33
CA GLY A 474 10.41 -21.48 -28.58
C GLY A 474 8.94 -21.86 -28.46
N LYS A 475 8.19 -21.66 -29.56
CA LYS A 475 6.77 -22.02 -29.71
C LYS A 475 6.46 -23.43 -29.21
N ARG A 476 5.28 -23.62 -28.59
CA ARG A 476 4.86 -24.87 -27.91
C ARG A 476 5.83 -25.34 -26.82
N MET A 477 6.37 -24.41 -26.03
CA MET A 477 7.34 -24.67 -24.94
C MET A 477 8.59 -25.49 -25.38
N ARG A 478 9.03 -25.32 -26.63
CA ARG A 478 10.19 -26.06 -27.17
C ARG A 478 11.49 -25.36 -26.74
N ILE A 479 12.12 -25.87 -25.69
CA ILE A 479 13.38 -25.35 -25.16
C ILE A 479 14.59 -25.97 -25.88
N LYS A 480 15.60 -25.15 -26.16
CA LYS A 480 16.92 -25.59 -26.66
C LYS A 480 18.06 -24.93 -25.89
N VAL A 481 18.96 -25.74 -25.34
CA VAL A 481 20.23 -25.29 -24.72
C VAL A 481 21.36 -25.54 -25.72
N ASN A 482 22.15 -24.52 -26.01
CA ASN A 482 23.29 -24.55 -26.95
C ASN A 482 22.97 -25.11 -28.36
N GLY A 483 21.69 -25.14 -28.74
CA GLY A 483 21.18 -25.66 -30.02
C GLY A 483 20.46 -27.01 -29.93
N HIS A 484 20.80 -27.82 -28.92
CA HIS A 484 20.20 -29.13 -28.65
C HIS A 484 18.86 -28.97 -27.92
N ARG A 485 17.89 -29.85 -28.20
CA ARG A 485 16.57 -29.82 -27.53
C ARG A 485 16.66 -30.56 -26.20
N VAL A 486 16.16 -29.96 -25.13
CA VAL A 486 16.12 -30.57 -23.79
C VAL A 486 14.69 -30.98 -23.41
N LEU A 487 14.58 -31.92 -22.46
CA LEU A 487 13.36 -32.16 -21.69
C LEU A 487 13.33 -31.22 -20.47
N LEU A 488 12.26 -31.24 -19.68
CA LEU A 488 12.12 -30.42 -18.46
C LEU A 488 11.59 -31.30 -17.31
N PRO A 489 12.04 -31.11 -16.05
CA PRO A 489 13.00 -30.09 -15.60
C PRO A 489 14.41 -30.31 -16.16
N HIS A 490 15.21 -29.23 -16.22
CA HIS A 490 16.59 -29.27 -16.69
C HIS A 490 17.42 -28.22 -15.95
N LYS A 491 18.52 -28.67 -15.32
CA LYS A 491 19.48 -27.81 -14.64
C LYS A 491 20.74 -27.66 -15.50
N ILE A 492 21.26 -26.43 -15.57
CA ILE A 492 22.54 -26.08 -16.14
C ILE A 492 23.41 -25.64 -14.97
N GLU A 493 24.38 -26.48 -14.60
CA GLU A 493 25.18 -26.30 -13.38
C GLU A 493 25.85 -24.92 -13.31
N GLY A 494 25.65 -24.22 -12.18
CA GLY A 494 26.17 -22.87 -11.92
C GLY A 494 25.66 -21.77 -12.85
N ILE A 495 24.56 -21.99 -13.59
CA ILE A 495 24.01 -21.02 -14.54
C ILE A 495 22.50 -20.85 -14.40
N ALA A 496 21.71 -21.93 -14.48
CA ALA A 496 20.24 -21.82 -14.51
C ALA A 496 19.47 -23.13 -14.25
N GLU A 497 18.32 -23.01 -13.62
CA GLU A 497 17.26 -24.02 -13.56
C GLU A 497 16.16 -23.70 -14.61
N ILE A 498 15.63 -24.72 -15.29
CA ILE A 498 14.49 -24.60 -16.22
C ILE A 498 13.40 -25.61 -15.85
N VAL A 499 12.21 -25.12 -15.48
CA VAL A 499 11.08 -25.93 -15.01
C VAL A 499 9.79 -25.64 -15.77
N ARG A 500 8.82 -26.56 -15.70
CA ARG A 500 7.44 -26.29 -16.11
C ARG A 500 6.67 -25.70 -14.94
N SER A 501 5.84 -24.69 -15.20
CA SER A 501 4.93 -24.11 -14.21
C SER A 501 3.65 -23.64 -14.91
N ASN A 502 2.49 -24.10 -14.46
CA ASN A 502 1.14 -23.66 -14.87
C ASN A 502 1.01 -23.33 -16.38
N GLY A 503 1.21 -24.34 -17.23
CA GLY A 503 1.11 -24.22 -18.69
C GLY A 503 2.22 -23.43 -19.37
N SER A 504 3.23 -22.98 -18.62
CA SER A 504 4.38 -22.18 -19.08
C SER A 504 5.70 -22.88 -18.75
N VAL A 505 6.82 -22.31 -19.21
CA VAL A 505 8.18 -22.66 -18.77
C VAL A 505 8.76 -21.47 -18.02
N LEU A 506 9.29 -21.73 -16.83
CA LEU A 506 10.06 -20.78 -16.03
C LEU A 506 11.55 -21.16 -16.12
N LEU A 507 12.38 -20.20 -16.51
CA LEU A 507 13.82 -20.27 -16.35
C LEU A 507 14.21 -19.35 -15.18
N LYS A 508 15.02 -19.85 -14.25
CA LYS A 508 15.69 -19.05 -13.22
C LYS A 508 17.19 -19.16 -13.48
N ALA A 509 17.90 -18.04 -13.60
CA ALA A 509 19.35 -18.00 -13.71
C ALA A 509 19.96 -17.48 -12.42
N ASP A 510 21.06 -18.09 -11.99
CA ASP A 510 21.68 -17.89 -10.68
C ASP A 510 22.18 -16.45 -10.50
N ILE A 511 22.45 -15.76 -11.62
CA ILE A 511 22.79 -14.33 -11.72
C ILE A 511 21.61 -13.37 -11.45
N GLY A 512 20.50 -13.84 -10.86
CA GLY A 512 19.34 -13.00 -10.52
C GLY A 512 18.48 -12.58 -11.71
N ILE A 513 18.31 -13.46 -12.70
CA ILE A 513 17.45 -13.22 -13.88
C ILE A 513 16.41 -14.35 -13.98
N GLN A 514 15.13 -14.03 -14.15
CA GLN A 514 14.08 -15.02 -14.39
C GLN A 514 13.33 -14.73 -15.70
N MET A 515 12.89 -15.78 -16.39
CA MET A 515 12.13 -15.68 -17.63
C MET A 515 10.96 -16.66 -17.67
N LEU A 516 9.73 -16.14 -17.74
CA LEU A 516 8.50 -16.94 -17.81
C LEU A 516 7.91 -16.86 -19.24
N TRP A 517 7.77 -18.02 -19.88
CA TRP A 517 7.42 -18.15 -21.31
C TRP A 517 6.25 -19.12 -21.52
N ASP A 518 5.15 -18.65 -22.12
CA ASP A 518 3.95 -19.49 -22.35
C ASP A 518 4.06 -20.41 -23.57
N GLY A 519 4.94 -20.09 -24.52
CA GLY A 519 5.08 -20.82 -25.79
C GLY A 519 4.09 -20.44 -26.89
N ASP A 520 3.26 -19.42 -26.70
CA ASP A 520 2.27 -18.89 -27.67
C ASP A 520 2.42 -17.37 -27.93
N GLY A 521 3.19 -16.65 -27.10
CA GLY A 521 3.64 -15.28 -27.38
C GLY A 521 3.95 -14.42 -26.15
N PHE A 522 3.48 -14.80 -24.96
CA PHE A 522 3.75 -14.09 -23.70
C PHE A 522 5.16 -14.42 -23.19
N LEU A 523 5.94 -13.37 -22.94
CA LEU A 523 7.21 -13.41 -22.23
C LEU A 523 7.19 -12.40 -21.08
N GLU A 524 7.66 -12.83 -19.93
CA GLU A 524 7.94 -11.98 -18.77
C GLU A 524 9.39 -12.19 -18.36
N VAL A 525 10.07 -11.11 -18.01
CA VAL A 525 11.48 -11.06 -17.62
C VAL A 525 11.58 -10.32 -16.30
N THR A 526 12.02 -11.01 -15.26
CA THR A 526 12.32 -10.43 -13.94
C THR A 526 13.83 -10.29 -13.80
N VAL A 527 14.30 -9.14 -13.32
CA VAL A 527 15.72 -8.84 -13.12
C VAL A 527 15.94 -8.34 -11.70
N SER A 528 16.98 -8.84 -11.04
CA SER A 528 17.31 -8.40 -9.69
C SER A 528 17.59 -6.89 -9.63
N SER A 529 17.20 -6.22 -8.54
CA SER A 529 17.51 -4.81 -8.31
C SER A 529 19.00 -4.45 -8.39
N VAL A 530 19.91 -5.43 -8.28
CA VAL A 530 21.35 -5.28 -8.57
C VAL A 530 21.64 -4.74 -9.99
N TYR A 531 20.71 -4.91 -10.95
CA TYR A 531 20.83 -4.39 -12.32
C TYR A 531 20.23 -2.98 -12.54
N LYS A 532 19.69 -2.34 -11.50
CA LYS A 532 19.11 -0.98 -11.58
C LYS A 532 20.14 0.01 -12.16
N GLY A 533 19.72 0.75 -13.19
CA GLY A 533 20.54 1.70 -13.96
C GLY A 533 21.56 1.09 -14.94
N LYS A 534 21.66 -0.24 -15.06
CA LYS A 534 22.70 -0.93 -15.85
C LYS A 534 22.19 -1.58 -17.15
N LEU A 535 20.87 -1.54 -17.38
CA LEU A 535 20.24 -2.27 -18.50
C LEU A 535 20.06 -1.41 -19.75
N CYS A 536 20.00 -2.04 -20.91
CA CYS A 536 19.55 -1.38 -22.13
C CYS A 536 18.85 -2.33 -23.14
N GLY A 537 17.75 -1.85 -23.71
CA GLY A 537 16.99 -2.55 -24.76
C GLY A 537 15.57 -2.03 -24.93
N LEU A 538 14.71 -2.84 -25.55
CA LEU A 538 13.27 -2.59 -25.63
C LEU A 538 12.58 -2.53 -24.23
N CYS A 539 13.11 -3.21 -23.22
CA CYS A 539 12.60 -3.16 -21.85
C CYS A 539 12.97 -1.88 -21.08
N GLY A 540 13.60 -0.89 -21.71
CA GLY A 540 14.05 0.31 -21.04
C GLY A 540 15.46 0.20 -20.45
N ASN A 541 15.73 0.97 -19.40
CA ASN A 541 17.03 0.97 -18.70
C ASN A 541 16.99 0.64 -17.19
N PHE A 542 15.79 0.52 -16.61
CA PHE A 542 15.55 0.12 -15.21
C PHE A 542 16.14 1.12 -14.21
N ASN A 543 15.74 2.40 -14.31
CA ASN A 543 16.19 3.49 -13.43
C ASN A 543 15.06 4.14 -12.60
N SER A 544 13.87 3.55 -12.58
CA SER A 544 12.62 4.09 -12.03
C SER A 544 12.04 5.32 -12.77
N VAL A 545 12.50 5.63 -14.00
CA VAL A 545 12.13 6.85 -14.75
C VAL A 545 11.52 6.50 -16.13
N ALA A 546 10.33 5.91 -16.12
CA ALA A 546 9.56 5.44 -17.29
C ALA A 546 9.61 6.38 -18.51
N ARG A 547 9.54 7.71 -18.31
CA ARG A 547 9.61 8.70 -19.38
C ARG A 547 10.81 8.52 -20.31
N ASP A 548 11.98 8.12 -19.80
CA ASP A 548 13.24 8.03 -20.56
C ASP A 548 13.56 6.64 -21.16
N ASP A 549 12.71 5.64 -20.94
CA ASP A 549 12.87 4.27 -21.47
C ASP A 549 13.01 4.17 -22.99
N MET A 550 12.52 5.17 -23.73
CA MET A 550 12.63 5.21 -25.19
C MET A 550 13.99 5.74 -25.69
N LYS A 551 15.05 5.55 -24.90
CA LYS A 551 16.45 5.71 -25.31
C LYS A 551 16.84 4.66 -26.36
N THR A 552 17.31 5.15 -27.50
CA THR A 552 17.89 4.34 -28.57
C THR A 552 19.25 3.76 -28.19
N ARG A 553 19.77 2.84 -29.02
CA ARG A 553 21.12 2.27 -28.85
C ARG A 553 22.24 3.33 -28.86
N ASP A 554 22.04 4.45 -29.55
CA ASP A 554 22.90 5.63 -29.57
C ASP A 554 22.56 6.66 -28.47
N GLY A 555 21.84 6.26 -27.42
CA GLY A 555 21.55 7.05 -26.22
C GLY A 555 20.49 8.14 -26.40
N ARG A 556 20.04 8.42 -27.63
CA ARG A 556 19.04 9.46 -27.93
C ARG A 556 17.64 9.02 -27.49
N LEU A 557 16.96 9.83 -26.67
CA LEU A 557 15.55 9.66 -26.33
C LEU A 557 14.65 9.99 -27.54
N LEU A 558 13.63 9.18 -27.81
CA LEU A 558 12.65 9.39 -28.87
C LEU A 558 11.21 9.19 -28.39
N ASN A 559 10.28 9.98 -28.92
CA ASN A 559 8.83 9.75 -28.73
C ASN A 559 8.20 8.88 -29.84
N ASP A 560 8.97 8.57 -30.90
CA ASP A 560 8.53 7.75 -32.03
C ASP A 560 8.87 6.28 -31.76
N THR A 561 7.85 5.53 -31.31
CA THR A 561 7.95 4.10 -30.97
C THR A 561 8.51 3.24 -32.11
N TRP A 562 8.25 3.60 -33.37
CA TRP A 562 8.74 2.83 -34.52
C TRP A 562 10.23 3.10 -34.79
N LYS A 563 10.71 4.34 -34.64
CA LYS A 563 12.14 4.67 -34.67
C LYS A 563 12.89 4.06 -33.48
N PHE A 564 12.36 4.22 -32.26
CA PHE A 564 12.93 3.62 -31.04
C PHE A 564 13.09 2.11 -31.18
N GLY A 565 12.00 1.37 -31.43
CA GLY A 565 12.04 -0.08 -31.57
C GLY A 565 12.89 -0.53 -32.75
N SER A 566 12.96 0.27 -33.82
CA SER A 566 13.85 0.03 -34.96
C SER A 566 15.33 0.06 -34.61
N SER A 567 15.77 0.89 -33.65
CA SER A 567 17.18 1.02 -33.25
C SER A 567 17.71 -0.25 -32.57
N TRP A 568 16.85 -0.97 -31.85
CA TRP A 568 17.19 -2.17 -31.08
C TRP A 568 17.31 -3.47 -31.90
N ARG A 569 17.29 -3.39 -33.23
CA ARG A 569 17.51 -4.53 -34.14
C ARG A 569 18.88 -5.18 -33.98
N VAL A 570 18.95 -6.49 -34.22
CA VAL A 570 20.20 -7.28 -34.23
C VAL A 570 20.19 -8.33 -35.35
N GLY A 571 21.35 -8.63 -35.94
CA GLY A 571 21.48 -9.63 -37.01
C GLY A 571 21.22 -9.14 -38.45
N GLY A 572 21.12 -7.82 -38.65
CA GLY A 572 20.99 -7.20 -39.98
C GLY A 572 19.66 -7.47 -40.68
N THR A 573 19.60 -7.13 -41.97
CA THR A 573 18.38 -7.29 -42.80
C THR A 573 17.95 -8.75 -42.96
N ARG A 574 18.90 -9.70 -42.97
CA ARG A 574 18.64 -11.14 -43.05
C ARG A 574 17.93 -11.70 -41.79
N ALA A 575 17.91 -10.96 -40.68
CA ALA A 575 17.17 -11.29 -39.46
C ALA A 575 15.75 -10.69 -39.41
N CYS A 576 15.26 -10.13 -40.51
CA CYS A 576 13.88 -9.65 -40.68
C CYS A 576 13.10 -10.57 -41.63
N THR A 577 11.86 -10.90 -41.30
CA THR A 577 10.99 -11.72 -42.19
C THR A 577 10.21 -10.88 -43.21
N ARG A 578 10.34 -9.54 -43.17
CA ARG A 578 9.70 -8.60 -44.11
C ARG A 578 10.58 -7.40 -44.45
N ARG A 579 10.49 -6.92 -45.69
CA ARG A 579 10.97 -5.60 -46.11
C ARG A 579 10.01 -4.55 -45.55
N GLN A 580 10.48 -3.69 -44.65
CA GLN A 580 9.65 -2.69 -43.97
C GLN A 580 9.14 -1.61 -44.94
N LYS A 581 7.87 -1.69 -45.36
CA LYS A 581 7.14 -0.48 -45.78
C LYS A 581 6.66 0.25 -44.54
N ARG A 582 6.74 1.60 -44.53
CA ARG A 582 5.94 2.42 -43.61
C ARG A 582 4.47 2.09 -43.87
N ILE A 583 3.72 1.83 -42.81
CA ILE A 583 2.26 1.73 -42.85
C ILE A 583 1.73 3.10 -42.45
N ASP A 584 0.86 3.69 -43.26
CA ASP A 584 0.21 4.95 -42.89
C ASP A 584 -0.83 4.70 -41.79
N ILE A 585 -0.67 5.39 -40.66
CA ILE A 585 -1.56 5.34 -39.50
C ILE A 585 -2.94 5.93 -39.86
N LYS A 586 -3.03 6.76 -40.91
CA LYS A 586 -4.27 7.39 -41.38
C LYS A 586 -5.24 6.45 -42.12
N ALA A 587 -4.83 5.22 -42.46
CA ALA A 587 -5.71 4.27 -43.17
C ALA A 587 -6.87 3.78 -42.27
N PRO A 588 -8.14 4.16 -42.52
CA PRO A 588 -9.22 3.88 -41.57
C PRO A 588 -9.56 2.38 -41.50
N TYR A 589 -9.49 1.80 -40.30
CA TYR A 589 -10.02 0.45 -40.06
C TYR A 589 -11.53 0.43 -40.36
N ARG A 590 -11.96 -0.46 -41.26
CA ARG A 590 -13.40 -0.64 -41.59
C ARG A 590 -14.22 -0.79 -40.30
N GLN A 591 -15.19 0.11 -40.09
CA GLN A 591 -15.97 0.25 -38.85
C GLN A 591 -16.43 -1.08 -38.20
N PRO A 592 -16.94 -2.09 -38.94
CA PRO A 592 -17.34 -3.38 -38.34
C PRO A 592 -16.21 -4.13 -37.61
N LYS A 593 -14.94 -3.94 -37.99
CA LYS A 593 -13.79 -4.49 -37.24
C LYS A 593 -13.60 -3.78 -35.90
N VAL A 594 -13.78 -2.46 -35.85
CA VAL A 594 -13.57 -1.63 -34.65
C VAL A 594 -14.63 -1.96 -33.60
N LEU A 595 -15.92 -2.01 -33.99
CA LEU A 595 -17.00 -2.42 -33.09
C LEU A 595 -16.80 -3.85 -32.56
N LYS A 596 -16.32 -4.77 -33.40
CA LYS A 596 -16.02 -6.16 -33.02
C LYS A 596 -14.87 -6.24 -32.01
N ALA A 597 -13.79 -5.49 -32.21
CA ALA A 597 -12.67 -5.40 -31.28
C ALA A 597 -13.12 -4.86 -29.92
N ARG A 598 -13.81 -3.71 -29.89
CA ARG A 598 -14.40 -3.12 -28.67
C ARG A 598 -15.33 -4.11 -27.94
N ARG A 599 -16.14 -4.88 -28.68
CA ARG A 599 -17.05 -5.89 -28.09
C ARG A 599 -16.31 -7.06 -27.42
N LEU A 600 -15.14 -7.47 -27.94
CA LEU A 600 -14.29 -8.49 -27.32
C LEU A 600 -13.52 -7.94 -26.11
N CYS A 601 -12.97 -6.73 -26.21
CA CYS A 601 -12.00 -6.21 -25.24
C CYS A 601 -12.60 -5.48 -24.04
N ARG A 602 -13.86 -5.05 -24.11
CA ARG A 602 -14.58 -4.42 -22.98
C ARG A 602 -14.58 -5.26 -21.68
N GLY A 603 -14.46 -6.58 -21.76
CA GLY A 603 -14.48 -7.49 -20.61
C GLY A 603 -13.22 -7.43 -19.74
N ILE A 604 -12.12 -6.83 -20.20
CA ILE A 604 -10.95 -6.50 -19.35
C ILE A 604 -11.36 -5.50 -18.25
N VAL A 605 -12.37 -4.66 -18.52
CA VAL A 605 -12.93 -3.68 -17.57
C VAL A 605 -14.26 -4.15 -16.96
N ARG A 606 -15.08 -4.91 -17.71
CA ARG A 606 -16.49 -5.17 -17.39
C ARG A 606 -16.83 -6.61 -16.95
N TYR A 607 -15.86 -7.46 -16.70
CA TYR A 607 -16.14 -8.81 -16.18
C TYR A 607 -15.81 -8.87 -14.69
N ASP A 608 -16.77 -9.35 -13.89
CA ASP A 608 -16.65 -9.45 -12.42
C ASP A 608 -15.48 -10.34 -12.01
N ALA A 609 -15.08 -11.27 -12.89
CA ALA A 609 -13.84 -12.05 -12.82
C ALA A 609 -12.55 -11.21 -12.68
N PHE A 610 -12.58 -9.90 -12.91
CA PHE A 610 -11.48 -8.96 -12.71
C PHE A 610 -11.75 -7.87 -11.66
N ALA A 611 -12.89 -7.89 -10.95
CA ALA A 611 -13.31 -6.80 -10.07
C ALA A 611 -12.30 -6.48 -8.94
N GLU A 612 -11.72 -7.52 -8.31
CA GLU A 612 -10.63 -7.36 -7.34
C GLU A 612 -9.40 -6.66 -7.98
N CYS A 613 -9.08 -7.03 -9.22
CA CYS A 613 -7.90 -6.56 -9.95
C CYS A 613 -8.05 -5.12 -10.45
N THR A 614 -9.25 -4.69 -10.86
CA THR A 614 -9.51 -3.31 -11.30
C THR A 614 -9.25 -2.26 -10.20
N SER A 615 -9.13 -2.66 -8.93
CA SER A 615 -8.69 -1.78 -7.83
C SER A 615 -7.16 -1.67 -7.69
N LYS A 616 -6.41 -2.63 -8.26
CA LYS A 616 -4.95 -2.83 -8.10
C LYS A 616 -4.15 -2.52 -9.37
N VAL A 617 -4.74 -2.72 -10.55
CA VAL A 617 -4.09 -2.58 -11.87
C VAL A 617 -5.03 -1.80 -12.80
N ASN A 618 -4.54 -0.77 -13.48
CA ASN A 618 -5.32 -0.10 -14.52
C ASN A 618 -5.57 -1.03 -15.73
N PRO A 619 -6.83 -1.37 -16.07
CA PRO A 619 -7.17 -2.20 -17.22
C PRO A 619 -6.95 -1.50 -18.58
N HIS A 620 -6.76 -0.18 -18.62
CA HIS A 620 -6.82 0.62 -19.86
C HIS A 620 -5.77 0.20 -20.90
N ASN A 621 -4.48 0.15 -20.52
CA ASN A 621 -3.39 -0.20 -21.42
C ASN A 621 -3.56 -1.62 -22.01
N TYR A 622 -4.04 -2.56 -21.21
CA TYR A 622 -4.37 -3.93 -21.66
C TYR A 622 -5.60 -3.97 -22.58
N LYS A 623 -6.62 -3.13 -22.32
CA LYS A 623 -7.79 -2.99 -23.19
C LYS A 623 -7.42 -2.38 -24.55
N GLU A 624 -6.53 -1.38 -24.59
CA GLU A 624 -6.06 -0.80 -25.85
C GLU A 624 -5.25 -1.79 -26.69
N ALA A 625 -4.29 -2.48 -26.04
CA ALA A 625 -3.54 -3.59 -26.63
C ALA A 625 -4.48 -4.65 -27.24
N CYS A 626 -5.46 -5.11 -26.45
CA CYS A 626 -6.51 -6.02 -26.90
C CYS A 626 -7.25 -5.50 -28.14
N GLU A 627 -7.63 -4.21 -28.16
CA GLU A 627 -8.33 -3.62 -29.31
C GLU A 627 -7.43 -3.57 -30.56
N VAL A 628 -6.11 -3.39 -30.43
CA VAL A 628 -5.15 -3.53 -31.55
C VAL A 628 -5.08 -4.97 -32.05
N ASP A 629 -4.77 -5.93 -31.17
CA ASP A 629 -4.75 -7.38 -31.44
C ASP A 629 -6.01 -7.82 -32.22
N ALA A 630 -7.18 -7.42 -31.74
CA ALA A 630 -8.48 -7.81 -32.30
C ALA A 630 -8.81 -7.13 -33.64
N ARG A 631 -8.27 -5.93 -33.93
CA ARG A 631 -8.41 -5.23 -35.23
C ARG A 631 -7.56 -5.90 -36.33
N SER A 632 -6.33 -6.29 -35.99
CA SER A 632 -5.36 -6.93 -36.90
C SER A 632 -5.62 -8.42 -37.15
N CYS A 633 -6.37 -9.07 -36.26
CA CYS A 633 -6.63 -10.51 -36.26
C CYS A 633 -7.26 -11.06 -37.57
N SER A 634 -6.72 -12.18 -38.06
CA SER A 634 -7.36 -13.08 -39.04
C SER A 634 -7.86 -14.40 -38.44
N GLY A 635 -7.51 -14.70 -37.18
CA GLY A 635 -7.95 -15.88 -36.43
C GLY A 635 -9.14 -15.61 -35.49
N THR A 636 -9.35 -16.50 -34.53
CA THR A 636 -10.53 -16.52 -33.64
C THR A 636 -10.27 -16.07 -32.19
N ARG A 637 -9.02 -15.89 -31.75
CA ARG A 637 -8.68 -15.57 -30.34
C ARG A 637 -7.51 -14.59 -30.13
N CYS A 638 -7.24 -13.64 -31.04
CA CYS A 638 -6.08 -12.74 -30.87
C CYS A 638 -6.18 -11.87 -29.60
N HIS A 639 -7.40 -11.44 -29.23
CA HIS A 639 -7.67 -10.65 -28.03
C HIS A 639 -7.18 -11.29 -26.72
N CYS A 640 -7.02 -12.61 -26.70
CA CYS A 640 -6.67 -13.37 -25.50
C CYS A 640 -5.26 -13.16 -24.98
N ALA A 641 -4.33 -12.63 -25.79
CA ALA A 641 -2.98 -12.35 -25.34
C ALA A 641 -2.97 -11.22 -24.29
N ALA A 642 -3.68 -10.12 -24.56
CA ALA A 642 -3.86 -9.03 -23.61
C ALA A 642 -4.64 -9.44 -22.35
N TYR A 643 -5.69 -10.27 -22.48
CA TYR A 643 -6.40 -10.83 -21.31
C TYR A 643 -5.48 -11.69 -20.42
N ARG A 644 -4.60 -12.52 -21.01
CA ARG A 644 -3.61 -13.31 -20.25
C ARG A 644 -2.58 -12.43 -19.54
N ALA A 645 -2.12 -11.37 -20.20
CA ALA A 645 -1.16 -10.43 -19.62
C ALA A 645 -1.76 -9.66 -18.43
N TYR A 646 -3.00 -9.18 -18.57
CA TYR A 646 -3.73 -8.54 -17.47
C TYR A 646 -3.95 -9.52 -16.31
N ALA A 647 -4.44 -10.74 -16.60
CA ALA A 647 -4.68 -11.75 -15.56
C ALA A 647 -3.41 -12.12 -14.77
N ARG A 648 -2.23 -12.19 -15.42
CA ARG A 648 -0.95 -12.43 -14.72
C ARG A 648 -0.55 -11.27 -13.81
N GLU A 649 -0.74 -10.02 -14.26
CA GLU A 649 -0.50 -8.84 -13.43
C GLU A 649 -1.46 -8.77 -12.22
N CYS A 650 -2.70 -9.24 -12.38
CA CYS A 650 -3.65 -9.41 -11.27
C CYS A 650 -3.13 -10.41 -10.22
N SER A 651 -2.79 -11.64 -10.63
CA SER A 651 -2.28 -12.69 -9.73
C SER A 651 -0.99 -12.25 -9.03
N ARG A 652 -0.10 -11.53 -9.73
CA ARG A 652 1.13 -10.95 -9.17
C ARG A 652 0.87 -9.96 -8.03
N LEU A 653 -0.26 -9.25 -8.03
CA LEU A 653 -0.70 -8.37 -6.95
C LEU A 653 -1.71 -9.04 -5.99
N GLY A 654 -1.78 -10.37 -6.00
CA GLY A 654 -2.66 -11.14 -5.10
C GLY A 654 -4.15 -10.86 -5.32
N ALA A 655 -4.59 -10.68 -6.57
CA ALA A 655 -6.00 -10.73 -6.96
C ALA A 655 -6.13 -11.84 -8.02
N GLU A 656 -6.82 -12.94 -7.71
CA GLU A 656 -6.80 -14.14 -8.55
C GLU A 656 -8.06 -14.24 -9.43
N PRO A 657 -8.01 -13.82 -10.71
CA PRO A 657 -9.19 -13.73 -11.54
C PRO A 657 -9.77 -15.12 -11.85
N ARG A 658 -10.93 -15.46 -11.27
CA ARG A 658 -11.55 -16.78 -11.44
C ARG A 658 -12.34 -16.86 -12.75
N ASN A 659 -12.20 -17.98 -13.48
CA ASN A 659 -12.94 -18.29 -14.72
C ASN A 659 -12.80 -17.31 -15.92
N TRP A 660 -11.94 -16.28 -15.84
CA TRP A 660 -11.87 -15.23 -16.88
C TRP A 660 -11.67 -15.77 -18.31
N ALA A 661 -10.91 -16.85 -18.48
CA ALA A 661 -10.58 -17.43 -19.78
C ALA A 661 -11.81 -17.98 -20.51
N ARG A 662 -12.79 -18.51 -19.76
CA ARG A 662 -14.09 -18.94 -20.28
C ARG A 662 -14.96 -17.73 -20.61
N THR A 663 -15.05 -16.74 -19.71
CA THR A 663 -15.86 -15.52 -19.87
C THR A 663 -15.39 -14.63 -21.04
N ALA A 664 -14.09 -14.66 -21.36
CA ALA A 664 -13.48 -13.97 -22.49
C ALA A 664 -13.43 -14.80 -23.80
N TRP A 665 -14.00 -16.02 -23.81
CA TRP A 665 -13.95 -16.97 -24.95
C TRP A 665 -12.54 -17.33 -25.42
N CYS A 666 -11.58 -17.27 -24.50
CA CYS A 666 -10.20 -17.71 -24.69
C CYS A 666 -10.04 -19.23 -24.54
N GLU A 667 -11.01 -19.85 -23.87
CA GLU A 667 -11.30 -21.27 -23.80
C GLU A 667 -12.76 -21.53 -24.23
N GLY A 668 -13.11 -22.78 -24.55
CA GLY A 668 -14.45 -23.13 -25.04
C GLY A 668 -14.76 -22.61 -26.47
N PRO A 669 -16.00 -22.79 -26.97
CA PRO A 669 -16.39 -22.34 -28.29
C PRO A 669 -16.39 -20.80 -28.41
N PRO A 670 -16.04 -20.24 -29.58
CA PRO A 670 -16.19 -18.80 -29.83
C PRO A 670 -17.68 -18.41 -29.80
N PRO A 671 -18.03 -17.18 -29.40
CA PRO A 671 -19.42 -16.76 -29.32
C PRO A 671 -20.06 -16.74 -30.72
N PRO A 672 -21.38 -17.00 -30.88
CA PRO A 672 -21.99 -17.23 -32.19
C PRO A 672 -21.73 -16.12 -33.23
N TRP A 673 -21.75 -14.85 -32.80
CA TRP A 673 -21.47 -13.68 -33.66
C TRP A 673 -20.00 -13.54 -34.11
N LEU A 674 -19.09 -14.35 -33.57
CA LEU A 674 -17.69 -14.46 -34.04
C LEU A 674 -17.55 -15.47 -35.19
N ILE A 675 -18.50 -16.40 -35.34
CA ILE A 675 -18.50 -17.45 -36.36
C ILE A 675 -19.04 -16.87 -37.68
N ARG A 676 -18.21 -16.86 -38.73
CA ARG A 676 -18.67 -16.64 -40.10
C ARG A 676 -19.21 -17.95 -40.66
N HIS A 677 -20.52 -18.06 -40.83
CA HIS A 677 -21.07 -19.02 -41.79
C HIS A 677 -20.49 -18.69 -43.17
N ARG A 678 -19.67 -19.59 -43.73
CA ARG A 678 -19.50 -19.65 -45.18
C ARG A 678 -20.88 -19.99 -45.75
N LYS A 679 -21.43 -19.14 -46.62
CA LYS A 679 -22.48 -19.62 -47.54
C LYS A 679 -21.83 -20.75 -48.35
N GLY A 680 -22.37 -21.97 -48.21
CA GLY A 680 -21.96 -23.08 -49.07
C GLY A 680 -22.28 -22.79 -50.54
N PRO A 681 -21.78 -23.62 -51.48
CA PRO A 681 -22.26 -23.56 -52.85
C PRO A 681 -23.80 -23.68 -52.87
N LYS A 682 -24.44 -23.06 -53.88
CA LYS A 682 -25.89 -23.21 -54.09
C LYS A 682 -26.21 -24.70 -54.24
N ARG A 683 -27.36 -25.14 -53.73
CA ARG A 683 -27.85 -26.51 -53.93
C ARG A 683 -27.88 -26.83 -55.44
N PRO A 684 -27.58 -28.08 -55.86
CA PRO A 684 -27.87 -28.51 -57.23
C PRO A 684 -29.34 -28.29 -57.57
N VAL A 685 -29.62 -28.02 -58.84
CA VAL A 685 -30.99 -28.04 -59.36
C VAL A 685 -31.49 -29.48 -59.36
N ILE A 686 -32.71 -29.71 -58.87
CA ILE A 686 -33.34 -31.02 -58.93
C ILE A 686 -33.97 -31.18 -60.32
N THR A 687 -33.25 -31.85 -61.23
CA THR A 687 -33.90 -32.58 -62.31
C THR A 687 -34.44 -33.89 -61.73
N LYS A 688 -35.73 -34.15 -61.92
CA LYS A 688 -36.29 -35.49 -61.65
C LYS A 688 -35.79 -36.43 -62.73
N ASP A 689 -35.43 -37.65 -62.33
CA ASP A 689 -35.70 -38.81 -63.18
C ASP A 689 -35.96 -40.05 -62.31
N THR A 690 -36.63 -41.05 -62.87
CA THR A 690 -37.22 -42.19 -62.12
C THR A 690 -36.51 -43.51 -62.37
N SER A 691 -36.25 -44.31 -61.32
CA SER A 691 -36.50 -45.78 -61.33
C SER A 691 -36.13 -46.53 -60.03
N LEU A 692 -37.00 -47.49 -59.68
CA LEU A 692 -36.76 -48.87 -59.19
C LEU A 692 -35.88 -49.20 -57.96
N LEU A 693 -36.57 -49.73 -56.94
CA LEU A 693 -36.37 -51.01 -56.23
C LEU A 693 -35.04 -51.37 -55.50
N ASP A 694 -35.12 -51.33 -54.16
CA ASP A 694 -35.00 -52.49 -53.24
C ASP A 694 -33.57 -53.13 -53.01
N PRO A 695 -33.37 -54.15 -52.13
CA PRO A 695 -32.73 -53.86 -50.84
C PRO A 695 -31.64 -54.88 -50.38
N SER A 696 -31.30 -54.81 -49.08
CA SER A 696 -30.38 -55.72 -48.35
C SER A 696 -28.89 -55.51 -48.70
N SER A 697 -27.86 -55.98 -47.97
CA SER A 697 -27.71 -56.69 -46.68
C SER A 697 -26.27 -56.39 -46.15
N LYS A 698 -25.76 -56.73 -44.94
CA LYS A 698 -26.23 -57.48 -43.74
C LYS A 698 -25.40 -57.02 -42.50
N ALA A 699 -25.50 -57.77 -41.38
CA ALA A 699 -24.82 -57.62 -40.07
C ALA A 699 -23.26 -57.51 -40.12
N SER A 700 -22.49 -57.21 -39.05
CA SER A 700 -22.68 -57.46 -37.60
C SER A 700 -21.90 -56.43 -36.74
N VAL A 701 -22.43 -55.83 -35.66
CA VAL A 701 -22.57 -56.30 -34.25
C VAL A 701 -21.25 -56.49 -33.46
N ALA A 702 -20.93 -55.52 -32.59
CA ALA A 702 -20.47 -55.63 -31.18
C ALA A 702 -20.15 -54.20 -30.65
N THR A 703 -20.84 -53.59 -29.66
CA THR A 703 -20.88 -53.84 -28.18
C THR A 703 -19.51 -53.71 -27.50
N ARG A 704 -19.30 -53.12 -26.30
CA ARG A 704 -20.13 -52.55 -25.19
C ARG A 704 -19.19 -51.62 -24.35
N GLU A 705 -19.50 -50.76 -23.37
CA GLU A 705 -20.65 -50.02 -22.76
C GLU A 705 -19.99 -48.88 -21.91
N TYR A 706 -20.50 -47.68 -21.57
CA TYR A 706 -21.66 -47.20 -20.78
C TYR A 706 -21.83 -45.67 -21.08
N TYR A 707 -22.98 -45.00 -21.12
CA TYR A 707 -24.19 -44.88 -20.25
C TYR A 707 -24.15 -43.77 -19.17
N GLU A 708 -25.27 -43.03 -19.08
CA GLU A 708 -25.48 -41.80 -18.29
C GLU A 708 -26.36 -42.01 -17.03
N TYR A 709 -26.28 -41.03 -16.12
CA TYR A 709 -27.30 -40.58 -15.14
C TYR A 709 -28.29 -41.57 -14.51
N PHE A 710 -28.34 -41.57 -13.17
CA PHE A 710 -29.59 -41.31 -12.44
C PHE A 710 -29.33 -40.43 -11.19
N ALA A 711 -30.37 -40.01 -10.48
CA ALA A 711 -30.31 -38.93 -9.48
C ALA A 711 -31.11 -39.25 -8.20
N THR A 712 -31.06 -38.30 -7.24
CA THR A 712 -31.83 -38.20 -5.98
C THR A 712 -31.35 -39.03 -4.79
N GLY A 713 -31.60 -38.52 -3.57
CA GLY A 713 -31.27 -39.16 -2.29
C GLY A 713 -30.69 -38.20 -1.25
N LEU A 714 -31.54 -37.59 -0.41
CA LEU A 714 -31.12 -37.09 0.91
C LEU A 714 -31.22 -38.24 1.92
N TYR A 715 -30.42 -38.24 2.99
CA TYR A 715 -30.96 -38.15 4.36
C TYR A 715 -29.90 -37.74 5.39
N VAL A 716 -30.39 -37.40 6.59
CA VAL A 716 -29.72 -36.77 7.74
C VAL A 716 -28.69 -37.67 8.44
N GLY A 717 -27.64 -37.05 9.01
CA GLY A 717 -26.83 -37.64 10.10
C GLY A 717 -26.09 -36.54 10.87
N CYS A 718 -26.30 -36.46 12.19
CA CYS A 718 -25.61 -35.50 13.07
C CYS A 718 -24.51 -36.20 13.88
N VAL A 719 -23.33 -35.58 13.97
CA VAL A 719 -22.60 -35.28 15.21
C VAL A 719 -21.94 -33.91 15.03
#